data_AF-A0A9P6SJX1-F1
#
_entry.id   AF-A0A9P6SJX1-F1
#
_cell.length_a   1.000
_cell.length_b   1.000
_cell.length_c   1.000
_cell.angle_alpha   90.00
_cell.angle_beta   90.00
_cell.angle_gamma   90.00
#
_symmetry.space_group_name_H-M   'P 1'
#
loop_
_entity.id
_entity.type
_entity.pdbx_description
1 polymer ?
#
loop_
_entity_poly.entity_id
_entity_poly.type
_entity_poly.pdbx_seq_one_letter_code
_entity_poly.pdbx_strand_id
1 'polypeptide(L)'
;MDYRRNNQGGGGGGGPDRRGGYGGGGGGGGGGGGRQYDRNERYDKGGRGGYNRRPYDRPPRQDQRDREQERVQDELGDIEKRLGGLIIRVGDKITPTLETNLNTLAGILDNDYAKHSATILKSLKACILELPMKSAIYGTLTGLLNAKNAETGGTIVKMASDLLQESLAKYQWRNVKLLLRFFGELVNSNVILPTTLLQVMEQLLVVLEESTVLRARADCAVFCVLATLPWCAADIHDRNPHDFEKILGRIEDYMTAREEGDGVEGFEITKVFKDSLCPYVQEESLTLLWKQIQNLQKEDWDVSILIRPSQTFDAVLGMSSQHELPTFTFPAHDATSSYYLPPPLLRIFMEEGEQASQLPDPYSISHFIVHDNLSDVLCLFEINRKECAKYLFMVQYSYVIGTFSDSSAPPPAAAGTTDMETDSPPAGYSVDQLLAEVVFTELFRLPKPEFKTVYYSSLLVEICKSFPDSFPTALAKAISKLYERLPSMDVECAHRFWTWLSHHLSNFGYLWNWAEWSAALEQPDDHSQCVFIRETLEKAMRLSYFERIKEALPEEFQKFIPSEAPGPSWKFESPDHPYHAMASAVLNSLRAKNSIEQIEQTLESMKNAPRLESLTANEREDFIRELFTECVLMLGSKSFSHVLNVIERYLTILQRMNSTPEARLHTVKIVAQFWKNNTQFMGILLDKMLNYRVVDAIAIVKWVFEPEVWQNEWHRSFVWDILKNTLNKVISRVGQVKDKLSEVVKEFNATPPTQTKEVVEGVENTLSIVNREQKEVFLIMYQKFVQVLQSQVREIEASGQDLDESRWWQIGWGWFLELGRRYSKEVTTFSTTLEAIVFSSDSETGDAIDARITNIFQEICRMEIGRSVDMN
;
A
#
# COMPACT_ATOMS: atom_id res chain seq x y z
N MET A 1 4.27 29.84 -1.10
CA MET A 1 3.59 30.49 0.03
C MET A 1 4.57 30.55 1.19
N ASP A 2 5.01 31.75 1.55
CA ASP A 2 6.15 31.97 2.45
C ASP A 2 5.87 31.58 3.91
N TYR A 3 6.58 30.55 4.38
CA TYR A 3 6.66 30.20 5.79
C TYR A 3 7.85 30.92 6.43
N ARG A 4 7.61 32.01 7.19
CA ARG A 4 8.25 32.35 8.49
C ARG A 4 8.02 33.80 8.91
N ARG A 5 7.49 33.99 10.13
CA ARG A 5 8.12 34.75 11.25
C ARG A 5 7.09 34.97 12.37
N ASN A 6 7.44 34.54 13.59
CA ASN A 6 7.47 35.41 14.77
C ASN A 6 7.94 34.63 15.99
N ASN A 7 9.19 34.85 16.41
CA ASN A 7 9.58 34.67 17.79
C ASN A 7 10.80 35.55 18.14
N GLN A 8 10.55 36.59 18.94
CA GLN A 8 11.45 37.43 19.76
C GLN A 8 10.58 38.64 20.18
N GLY A 9 10.48 39.11 21.42
CA GLY A 9 11.12 38.84 22.70
C GLY A 9 10.79 40.03 23.65
N GLY A 10 10.88 39.81 24.97
CA GLY A 10 10.77 40.84 26.03
C GLY A 10 9.56 40.57 26.95
N GLY A 11 9.65 40.45 28.27
CA GLY A 11 10.66 40.82 29.26
C GLY A 11 9.94 41.55 30.41
N GLY A 12 10.00 41.06 31.65
CA GLY A 12 9.43 41.77 32.80
C GLY A 12 9.26 40.90 34.06
N GLY A 13 9.99 41.21 35.13
CA GLY A 13 10.11 40.40 36.36
C GLY A 13 8.98 40.58 37.40
N GLY A 14 9.11 39.84 38.50
CA GLY A 14 8.46 40.13 39.80
C GLY A 14 7.80 38.93 40.49
N GLY A 15 8.45 38.34 41.51
CA GLY A 15 7.74 37.64 42.61
C GLY A 15 7.32 38.64 43.71
N PRO A 16 6.90 38.24 44.94
CA PRO A 16 6.66 36.87 45.46
C PRO A 16 5.37 36.72 46.33
N ASP A 17 5.22 35.53 46.93
CA ASP A 17 4.59 35.20 48.23
C ASP A 17 3.08 34.90 48.41
N ARG A 18 2.88 33.80 49.18
CA ARG A 18 1.84 33.45 50.20
C ARG A 18 0.95 32.26 49.84
N ARG A 19 1.11 31.09 50.48
CA ARG A 19 0.76 30.66 51.87
C ARG A 19 -0.74 30.37 52.08
N GLY A 20 -0.99 29.12 52.50
CA GLY A 20 -2.14 28.69 53.33
C GLY A 20 -3.17 27.88 52.54
N GLY A 21 -3.59 26.68 52.93
CA GLY A 21 -3.36 25.91 54.14
C GLY A 21 -4.66 25.20 54.57
N TYR A 22 -4.50 23.97 55.07
CA TYR A 22 -5.44 23.19 55.90
C TYR A 22 -6.69 22.60 55.21
N GLY A 23 -7.08 21.34 55.46
CA GLY A 23 -6.55 20.32 56.37
C GLY A 23 -7.61 19.25 56.69
N GLY A 24 -7.12 18.05 57.06
CA GLY A 24 -7.80 17.02 57.86
C GLY A 24 -8.98 16.29 57.21
N GLY A 25 -9.08 14.97 57.18
CA GLY A 25 -8.45 13.93 57.99
C GLY A 25 -9.54 12.92 58.37
N GLY A 26 -9.23 11.62 58.31
CA GLY A 26 -9.98 10.62 59.07
C GLY A 26 -10.42 9.35 58.33
N GLY A 27 -9.52 8.36 58.28
CA GLY A 27 -9.76 7.04 58.90
C GLY A 27 -10.42 5.94 58.06
N GLY A 28 -9.69 4.83 57.89
CA GLY A 28 -10.31 3.49 58.02
C GLY A 28 -9.90 2.39 57.04
N GLY A 29 -8.64 1.93 57.09
CA GLY A 29 -8.24 0.51 57.18
C GLY A 29 -8.55 -0.51 56.05
N GLY A 30 -7.49 -1.20 55.59
CA GLY A 30 -7.63 -2.62 55.20
C GLY A 30 -6.73 -3.20 54.09
N GLY A 31 -5.42 -3.34 54.33
CA GLY A 31 -4.65 -4.59 54.12
C GLY A 31 -4.23 -5.12 52.73
N GLY A 32 -2.91 -5.27 52.55
CA GLY A 32 -2.24 -6.23 51.65
C GLY A 32 -1.37 -5.56 50.57
N GLY A 33 -0.07 -5.29 50.74
CA GLY A 33 1.02 -6.25 50.95
C GLY A 33 2.19 -5.87 50.01
N GLY A 34 3.10 -5.00 50.47
CA GLY A 34 4.27 -4.55 49.70
C GLY A 34 5.57 -4.83 50.45
N ARG A 35 6.61 -5.31 49.73
CA ARG A 35 7.98 -5.42 50.23
C ARG A 35 8.76 -4.16 49.88
N GLN A 36 9.26 -3.50 50.92
CA GLN A 36 10.02 -2.25 50.90
C GLN A 36 11.48 -2.45 50.53
N TYR A 37 11.98 -1.51 49.71
CA TYR A 37 13.34 -0.98 49.83
C TYR A 37 13.45 -0.25 51.17
N ASP A 38 14.56 -0.39 51.88
CA ASP A 38 14.99 0.67 52.78
C ASP A 38 16.50 0.85 52.87
N ARG A 39 16.83 2.13 52.85
CA ARG A 39 18.13 2.77 52.96
C ARG A 39 18.41 2.95 54.46
N ASN A 40 19.65 2.78 54.90
CA ASN A 40 20.06 3.33 56.19
C ASN A 40 21.49 3.88 56.13
N GLU A 41 21.60 5.17 56.41
CA GLU A 41 22.81 5.88 56.80
C GLU A 41 23.08 5.67 58.29
N ARG A 42 24.36 5.69 58.70
CA ARG A 42 24.81 6.30 59.97
C ARG A 42 26.34 6.51 60.02
N TYR A 43 26.70 7.72 60.42
CA TYR A 43 27.94 8.31 60.99
C TYR A 43 28.86 7.32 61.75
N ASP A 44 30.20 7.49 61.85
CA ASP A 44 30.92 8.64 62.44
C ASP A 44 32.48 8.52 62.27
N LYS A 45 33.18 9.67 62.36
CA LYS A 45 34.61 9.93 62.77
C LYS A 45 35.86 9.43 61.99
N GLY A 46 36.54 10.40 61.37
CA GLY A 46 37.83 10.95 61.84
C GLY A 46 39.14 10.15 61.66
N GLY A 47 40.11 10.73 60.91
CA GLY A 47 41.53 10.35 61.04
C GLY A 47 42.42 10.70 59.84
N ARG A 48 43.26 11.73 59.99
CA ARG A 48 44.41 12.00 59.10
C ARG A 48 45.53 10.99 59.33
N GLY A 49 46.17 10.56 58.24
CA GLY A 49 47.61 10.27 58.19
C GLY A 49 48.02 8.80 58.32
N GLY A 50 48.98 8.40 57.49
CA GLY A 50 49.83 7.23 57.76
C GLY A 50 49.94 6.24 56.61
N TYR A 51 51.03 6.37 55.85
CA TYR A 51 51.52 5.39 54.89
C TYR A 51 51.53 3.96 55.46
N ASN A 52 50.96 3.01 54.72
CA ASN A 52 51.47 1.64 54.67
C ASN A 52 51.19 1.02 53.31
N ARG A 53 52.27 0.89 52.52
CA ARG A 53 52.33 0.13 51.28
C ARG A 53 51.98 -1.34 51.59
N ARG A 54 50.95 -1.88 50.92
CA ARG A 54 50.86 -3.32 50.63
C ARG A 54 51.23 -3.54 49.15
N PRO A 55 52.18 -4.42 48.82
CA PRO A 55 52.59 -4.68 47.44
C PRO A 55 51.71 -5.73 46.77
N TYR A 56 51.31 -5.48 45.52
CA TYR A 56 50.79 -6.47 44.55
C TYR A 56 49.55 -7.28 44.97
N ASP A 57 48.36 -6.74 44.72
CA ASP A 57 47.26 -7.55 44.20
C ASP A 57 47.12 -7.23 42.70
N ARG A 58 47.82 -8.03 41.89
CA ARG A 58 47.59 -8.09 40.45
C ARG A 58 46.19 -8.70 40.28
N PRO A 59 45.26 -8.09 39.51
CA PRO A 59 44.00 -8.76 39.19
C PRO A 59 44.34 -10.13 38.56
N PRO A 60 43.52 -11.17 38.77
CA PRO A 60 43.76 -12.48 38.17
C PRO A 60 44.01 -12.30 36.67
N ARG A 61 45.01 -13.00 36.11
CA ARG A 61 45.38 -12.97 34.67
C ARG A 61 44.23 -13.33 33.71
N GLN A 62 43.05 -13.66 34.23
CA GLN A 62 41.84 -14.04 33.52
C GLN A 62 40.94 -12.81 33.29
N ASP A 63 40.67 -12.01 34.33
CA ASP A 63 39.89 -10.74 34.23
C ASP A 63 40.52 -9.68 33.31
N GLN A 64 41.85 -9.65 33.20
CA GLN A 64 42.53 -8.77 32.24
C GLN A 64 42.40 -9.27 30.80
N ARG A 65 42.42 -10.60 30.58
CA ARG A 65 42.22 -11.18 29.25
C ARG A 65 40.78 -11.05 28.78
N ASP A 66 39.83 -11.22 29.67
CA ASP A 66 38.41 -11.12 29.32
C ASP A 66 38.04 -9.66 28.96
N ARG A 67 38.55 -8.66 29.70
CA ARG A 67 38.38 -7.23 29.37
C ARG A 67 39.17 -6.78 28.14
N GLU A 68 40.33 -7.38 27.88
CA GLU A 68 41.14 -7.10 26.70
C GLU A 68 40.53 -7.78 25.46
N GLN A 69 39.90 -8.96 25.61
CA GLN A 69 39.08 -9.59 24.58
C GLN A 69 37.81 -8.80 24.28
N GLU A 70 37.08 -8.31 25.29
CA GLU A 70 35.93 -7.42 25.10
C GLU A 70 36.33 -6.13 24.36
N ARG A 71 37.45 -5.49 24.74
CA ARG A 71 37.95 -4.30 24.04
C ARG A 71 38.38 -4.58 22.60
N VAL A 72 39.06 -5.70 22.35
CA VAL A 72 39.45 -6.11 21.00
C VAL A 72 38.20 -6.43 20.17
N GLN A 73 37.16 -7.01 20.77
CA GLN A 73 35.90 -7.30 20.10
C GLN A 73 35.10 -6.03 19.79
N ASP A 74 35.11 -5.04 20.68
CA ASP A 74 34.54 -3.70 20.45
C ASP A 74 35.31 -2.94 19.36
N GLU A 75 36.65 -2.96 19.39
CA GLU A 75 37.51 -2.34 18.37
C GLU A 75 37.35 -3.00 16.99
N LEU A 76 37.24 -4.34 16.94
CA LEU A 76 36.92 -5.08 15.72
C LEU A 76 35.53 -4.69 15.19
N GLY A 77 34.53 -4.61 16.07
CA GLY A 77 33.18 -4.17 15.71
C GLY A 77 33.12 -2.74 15.17
N ASP A 78 33.97 -1.84 15.67
CA ASP A 78 34.05 -0.46 15.20
C ASP A 78 34.76 -0.34 13.84
N ILE A 79 35.79 -1.15 13.58
CA ILE A 79 36.42 -1.25 12.25
C ILE A 79 35.42 -1.81 11.24
N GLU A 80 34.66 -2.85 11.59
CA GLU A 80 33.63 -3.44 10.73
C GLU A 80 32.52 -2.45 10.38
N LYS A 81 32.03 -1.68 11.36
CA LYS A 81 31.07 -0.59 11.12
C LYS A 81 31.66 0.50 10.23
N ARG A 82 32.95 0.83 10.41
CA ARG A 82 33.63 1.82 9.58
C ARG A 82 33.75 1.35 8.14
N LEU A 83 34.18 0.11 7.91
CA LEU A 83 34.31 -0.49 6.57
C LEU A 83 32.95 -0.53 5.86
N GLY A 84 31.92 -1.06 6.53
CA GLY A 84 30.56 -1.05 5.99
C GLY A 84 30.06 0.37 5.69
N GLY A 85 30.31 1.32 6.60
CA GLY A 85 29.95 2.71 6.41
C GLY A 85 30.71 3.42 5.28
N LEU A 86 31.91 2.96 4.90
CA LEU A 86 32.63 3.49 3.72
C LEU A 86 32.04 2.94 2.42
N ILE A 87 31.71 1.65 2.38
CA ILE A 87 31.07 0.99 1.22
C ILE A 87 29.68 1.58 0.95
N ILE A 88 28.91 1.91 1.99
CA ILE A 88 27.59 2.52 1.83
C ILE A 88 27.69 3.96 1.30
N ARG A 89 28.62 4.76 1.84
CA ARG A 89 28.73 6.20 1.55
C ARG A 89 29.41 6.54 0.23
N VAL A 90 30.19 5.61 -0.34
CA VAL A 90 30.81 5.84 -1.65
C VAL A 90 29.71 6.09 -2.69
N GLY A 91 29.89 7.14 -3.50
CA GLY A 91 28.88 7.55 -4.48
C GLY A 91 27.56 8.09 -3.90
N ASP A 92 27.50 8.51 -2.63
CA ASP A 92 26.30 9.22 -2.09
C ASP A 92 25.96 10.49 -2.88
N LYS A 93 27.00 11.15 -3.40
CA LYS A 93 26.90 12.25 -4.34
C LYS A 93 28.02 12.11 -5.35
N ILE A 94 27.70 12.20 -6.64
CA ILE A 94 28.73 12.22 -7.68
C ILE A 94 29.51 13.54 -7.56
N THR A 95 30.80 13.41 -7.27
CA THR A 95 31.75 14.53 -7.16
C THR A 95 32.89 14.33 -8.15
N PRO A 96 33.60 15.40 -8.55
CA PRO A 96 34.81 15.29 -9.37
C PRO A 96 35.92 14.41 -8.74
N THR A 97 35.84 14.15 -7.44
CA THR A 97 36.80 13.32 -6.69
C THR A 97 36.39 11.85 -6.57
N LEU A 98 35.28 11.44 -7.20
CA LEU A 98 34.73 10.10 -7.09
C LEU A 98 35.75 9.01 -7.46
N GLU A 99 36.51 9.23 -8.52
CA GLU A 99 37.54 8.29 -9.00
C GLU A 99 38.62 8.05 -7.95
N THR A 100 39.16 9.14 -7.38
CA THR A 100 40.15 9.06 -6.29
C THR A 100 39.56 8.35 -5.07
N ASN A 101 38.30 8.61 -4.75
CA ASN A 101 37.60 7.96 -3.64
C ASN A 101 37.44 6.45 -3.88
N LEU A 102 37.08 6.03 -5.10
CA LEU A 102 36.95 4.62 -5.48
C LEU A 102 38.28 3.88 -5.41
N ASN A 103 39.35 4.45 -5.97
CA ASN A 103 40.67 3.83 -5.93
C ASN A 103 41.21 3.73 -4.49
N THR A 104 41.01 4.78 -3.68
CA THR A 104 41.38 4.77 -2.26
C THR A 104 40.59 3.71 -1.49
N LEU A 105 39.28 3.61 -1.72
CA LEU A 105 38.43 2.61 -1.07
C LEU A 105 38.85 1.20 -1.47
N ALA A 106 39.10 0.93 -2.76
CA ALA A 106 39.59 -0.37 -3.21
C ALA A 106 40.89 -0.77 -2.52
N GLY A 107 41.82 0.18 -2.33
CA GLY A 107 43.05 -0.06 -1.57
C GLY A 107 42.82 -0.35 -0.09
N ILE A 108 41.89 0.33 0.57
CA ILE A 108 41.53 0.05 1.98
C ILE A 108 40.92 -1.35 2.10
N LEU A 109 39.95 -1.66 1.24
CA LEU A 109 39.25 -2.93 1.26
C LEU A 109 40.17 -4.11 0.97
N ASP A 110 41.09 -3.99 0.02
CA ASP A 110 42.08 -5.04 -0.29
C ASP A 110 43.01 -5.33 0.91
N ASN A 111 43.52 -4.30 1.58
CA ASN A 111 44.39 -4.46 2.76
C ASN A 111 43.69 -5.13 3.94
N ASP A 112 42.40 -4.86 4.13
CA ASP A 112 41.61 -5.36 5.25
C ASP A 112 40.81 -6.64 4.91
N TYR A 113 40.80 -7.07 3.63
CA TYR A 113 39.96 -8.18 3.15
C TYR A 113 40.24 -9.48 3.90
N ALA A 114 41.51 -9.85 4.06
CA ALA A 114 41.89 -11.11 4.71
C ALA A 114 41.39 -11.22 6.17
N LYS A 115 41.19 -10.08 6.85
CA LYS A 115 40.72 -10.03 8.25
C LYS A 115 39.21 -9.85 8.37
N HIS A 116 38.58 -9.18 7.40
CA HIS A 116 37.19 -8.73 7.47
C HIS A 116 36.34 -9.13 6.25
N SER A 117 36.73 -10.19 5.54
CA SER A 117 36.07 -10.65 4.30
C SER A 117 34.56 -10.84 4.46
N ALA A 118 34.12 -11.46 5.56
CA ALA A 118 32.70 -11.68 5.83
C ALA A 118 31.90 -10.37 5.92
N THR A 119 32.45 -9.35 6.58
CA THR A 119 31.82 -8.04 6.75
C THR A 119 31.80 -7.28 5.43
N ILE A 120 32.90 -7.28 4.67
CA ILE A 120 32.98 -6.63 3.35
C ILE A 120 31.99 -7.26 2.37
N LEU A 121 31.96 -8.59 2.29
CA LEU A 121 31.02 -9.32 1.43
C LEU A 121 29.57 -9.07 1.84
N LYS A 122 29.27 -9.04 3.14
CA LYS A 122 27.93 -8.72 3.66
C LYS A 122 27.52 -7.28 3.30
N SER A 123 28.42 -6.31 3.45
CA SER A 123 28.14 -4.92 3.09
C SER A 123 27.96 -4.74 1.58
N LEU A 124 28.80 -5.35 0.75
CA LEU A 124 28.64 -5.32 -0.70
C LEU A 124 27.34 -5.99 -1.14
N LYS A 125 27.01 -7.16 -0.58
CA LYS A 125 25.73 -7.85 -0.81
C LYS A 125 24.54 -6.93 -0.53
N ALA A 126 24.51 -6.28 0.64
CA ALA A 126 23.44 -5.36 0.99
C ALA A 126 23.39 -4.17 0.02
N CYS A 127 24.53 -3.57 -0.30
CA CYS A 127 24.59 -2.42 -1.20
C CYS A 127 24.12 -2.74 -2.63
N ILE A 128 24.49 -3.91 -3.18
CA ILE A 128 24.05 -4.35 -4.51
C ILE A 128 22.53 -4.52 -4.58
N LEU A 129 21.91 -5.01 -3.50
CA LEU A 129 20.47 -5.31 -3.46
C LEU A 129 19.60 -4.17 -2.92
N GLU A 130 20.17 -3.22 -2.16
CA GLU A 130 19.42 -2.17 -1.47
C GLU A 130 19.70 -0.74 -2.01
N LEU A 131 20.76 -0.55 -2.80
CA LEU A 131 21.15 0.76 -3.37
C LEU A 131 21.22 0.70 -4.90
N PRO A 132 20.08 0.53 -5.59
CA PRO A 132 20.02 0.25 -7.03
C PRO A 132 20.64 1.37 -7.90
N MET A 133 20.49 2.63 -7.46
CA MET A 133 21.05 3.80 -8.12
C MET A 133 22.58 3.83 -8.16
N LYS A 134 23.26 2.99 -7.37
CA LYS A 134 24.72 2.91 -7.26
C LYS A 134 25.32 1.68 -7.93
N SER A 135 24.57 1.00 -8.80
CA SER A 135 25.03 -0.22 -9.48
C SER A 135 26.39 -0.04 -10.17
N ALA A 136 26.58 1.03 -10.95
CA ALA A 136 27.85 1.35 -11.62
C ALA A 136 29.03 1.57 -10.65
N ILE A 137 28.76 2.13 -9.47
CA ILE A 137 29.75 2.36 -8.40
C ILE A 137 30.27 1.01 -7.88
N TYR A 138 29.36 0.08 -7.58
CA TYR A 138 29.71 -1.22 -7.03
C TYR A 138 30.31 -2.16 -8.07
N GLY A 139 29.88 -2.07 -9.34
CA GLY A 139 30.54 -2.77 -10.45
C GLY A 139 32.00 -2.33 -10.59
N THR A 140 32.24 -1.01 -10.66
CA THR A 140 33.59 -0.44 -10.77
C THR A 140 34.46 -0.81 -9.56
N LEU A 141 33.92 -0.69 -8.34
CA LEU A 141 34.64 -1.06 -7.11
C LEU A 141 35.04 -2.54 -7.12
N THR A 142 34.16 -3.42 -7.60
CA THR A 142 34.46 -4.85 -7.76
C THR A 142 35.54 -5.08 -8.81
N GLY A 143 35.51 -4.34 -9.92
CA GLY A 143 36.57 -4.34 -10.94
C GLY A 143 37.94 -3.96 -10.37
N LEU A 144 38.00 -2.88 -9.58
CA LEU A 144 39.24 -2.44 -8.93
C LEU A 144 39.76 -3.45 -7.91
N LEU A 145 38.87 -4.11 -7.16
CA LEU A 145 39.25 -5.19 -6.24
C LEU A 145 39.77 -6.41 -6.99
N ASN A 146 39.13 -6.78 -8.09
CA ASN A 146 39.56 -7.88 -8.96
C ASN A 146 40.95 -7.62 -9.57
N ALA A 147 41.21 -6.38 -10.01
CA ALA A 147 42.51 -5.96 -10.54
C ALA A 147 43.64 -6.09 -9.51
N LYS A 148 43.35 -5.87 -8.22
CA LYS A 148 44.30 -6.03 -7.12
C LYS A 148 44.45 -7.48 -6.68
N ASN A 149 43.33 -8.18 -6.55
CA ASN A 149 43.26 -9.56 -6.09
C ASN A 149 42.13 -10.32 -6.80
N ALA A 150 42.52 -11.17 -7.75
CA ALA A 150 41.60 -11.99 -8.54
C ALA A 150 40.77 -12.97 -7.68
N GLU A 151 41.31 -13.47 -6.56
CA GLU A 151 40.59 -14.38 -5.67
C GLU A 151 39.44 -13.65 -4.94
N THR A 152 39.68 -12.41 -4.51
CA THR A 152 38.66 -11.53 -3.95
C THR A 152 37.56 -11.25 -4.97
N GLY A 153 37.94 -10.89 -6.21
CA GLY A 153 37.01 -10.69 -7.32
C GLY A 153 36.13 -11.92 -7.57
N GLY A 154 36.75 -13.09 -7.72
CA GLY A 154 36.05 -14.36 -7.93
C GLY A 154 35.11 -14.73 -6.78
N THR A 155 35.47 -14.41 -5.54
CA THR A 155 34.61 -14.61 -4.37
C THR A 155 33.36 -13.72 -4.41
N ILE A 156 33.50 -12.46 -4.83
CA ILE A 156 32.36 -11.53 -5.00
C ILE A 156 31.45 -12.01 -6.14
N VAL A 157 32.04 -12.42 -7.27
CA VAL A 157 31.29 -12.97 -8.42
C VAL A 157 30.50 -14.22 -8.01
N LYS A 158 31.15 -15.15 -7.31
CA LYS A 158 30.49 -16.35 -6.79
C LYS A 158 29.36 -16.01 -5.82
N MET A 159 29.59 -15.08 -4.90
CA MET A 159 28.56 -14.60 -3.98
C MET A 159 27.35 -14.04 -4.73
N ALA A 160 27.55 -13.20 -5.74
CA ALA A 160 26.45 -12.66 -6.55
C ALA A 160 25.71 -13.77 -7.33
N SER A 161 26.44 -14.77 -7.85
CA SER A 161 25.86 -15.93 -8.54
C SER A 161 25.00 -16.79 -7.62
N ASP A 162 25.48 -17.10 -6.42
CA ASP A 162 24.74 -17.88 -5.43
C ASP A 162 23.45 -17.14 -5.01
N LEU A 163 23.53 -15.81 -4.88
CA LEU A 163 22.36 -14.96 -4.59
C LEU A 163 21.35 -14.92 -5.74
N LEU A 164 21.80 -14.95 -6.99
CA LEU A 164 20.89 -14.99 -8.13
C LEU A 164 20.06 -16.27 -8.08
N GLN A 165 20.71 -17.42 -7.89
CA GLN A 165 20.02 -18.71 -7.80
C GLN A 165 19.09 -18.79 -6.59
N GLU A 166 19.51 -18.27 -5.43
CA GLU A 166 18.66 -18.16 -4.23
C GLU A 166 17.44 -17.28 -4.47
N SER A 167 17.64 -16.13 -5.14
CA SER A 167 16.57 -15.17 -5.43
C SER A 167 15.56 -15.72 -6.43
N LEU A 168 16.02 -16.44 -7.46
CA LEU A 168 15.16 -17.16 -8.39
C LEU A 168 14.31 -18.21 -7.65
N ALA A 169 14.94 -19.03 -6.80
CA ALA A 169 14.24 -20.08 -6.04
C ALA A 169 13.20 -19.53 -5.04
N LYS A 170 13.37 -18.28 -4.59
CA LYS A 170 12.45 -17.60 -3.67
C LYS A 170 11.51 -16.61 -4.36
N TYR A 171 11.49 -16.54 -5.69
CA TYR A 171 10.68 -15.61 -6.47
C TYR A 171 10.93 -14.13 -6.09
N GLN A 172 12.17 -13.78 -5.73
CA GLN A 172 12.60 -12.43 -5.36
C GLN A 172 13.06 -11.64 -6.60
N TRP A 173 12.12 -11.30 -7.48
CA TRP A 173 12.42 -10.72 -8.81
C TRP A 173 13.14 -9.38 -8.78
N ARG A 174 12.90 -8.55 -7.76
CA ARG A 174 13.69 -7.31 -7.57
C ARG A 174 15.17 -7.63 -7.41
N ASN A 175 15.50 -8.61 -6.57
CA ASN A 175 16.88 -9.04 -6.36
C ASN A 175 17.48 -9.62 -7.64
N VAL A 176 16.71 -10.42 -8.39
CA VAL A 176 17.11 -10.95 -9.71
C VAL A 176 17.47 -9.80 -10.66
N LYS A 177 16.57 -8.83 -10.84
CA LYS A 177 16.79 -7.64 -11.67
C LYS A 177 18.05 -6.87 -11.27
N LEU A 178 18.23 -6.60 -9.97
CA LEU A 178 19.40 -5.86 -9.47
C LEU A 178 20.72 -6.64 -9.63
N LEU A 179 20.70 -7.97 -9.47
CA LEU A 179 21.86 -8.82 -9.69
C LEU A 179 22.23 -8.90 -11.18
N LEU A 180 21.25 -8.95 -12.08
CA LEU A 180 21.50 -8.90 -13.53
C LEU A 180 22.11 -7.56 -13.94
N ARG A 181 21.62 -6.44 -13.40
CA ARG A 181 22.25 -5.12 -13.57
C ARG A 181 23.67 -5.09 -13.05
N PHE A 182 23.91 -5.66 -11.87
CA PHE A 182 25.26 -5.77 -11.33
C PHE A 182 26.18 -6.60 -12.23
N PHE A 183 25.71 -7.72 -12.80
CA PHE A 183 26.47 -8.47 -13.79
C PHE A 183 26.75 -7.66 -15.07
N GLY A 184 25.78 -6.86 -15.53
CA GLY A 184 26.00 -5.87 -16.59
C GLY A 184 27.16 -4.92 -16.29
N GLU A 185 27.21 -4.38 -15.07
CA GLU A 185 28.30 -3.49 -14.64
C GLU A 185 29.64 -4.23 -14.43
N LEU A 186 29.60 -5.54 -14.14
CA LEU A 186 30.80 -6.37 -14.12
C LEU A 186 31.35 -6.64 -15.52
N VAL A 187 30.50 -6.68 -16.56
CA VAL A 187 30.94 -6.71 -17.96
C VAL A 187 31.65 -5.41 -18.31
N ASN A 188 31.02 -4.26 -17.99
CA ASN A 188 31.61 -2.92 -18.18
C ASN A 188 32.94 -2.74 -17.43
N SER A 189 33.09 -3.41 -16.28
CA SER A 189 34.29 -3.35 -15.44
C SER A 189 35.34 -4.43 -15.76
N ASN A 190 35.14 -5.19 -16.84
CA ASN A 190 35.99 -6.28 -17.31
C ASN A 190 36.23 -7.41 -16.26
N VAL A 191 35.25 -7.67 -15.39
CA VAL A 191 35.31 -8.73 -14.37
C VAL A 191 34.74 -10.05 -14.89
N ILE A 192 33.71 -10.00 -15.74
CA ILE A 192 33.13 -11.16 -16.42
C ILE A 192 33.08 -10.93 -17.93
N LEU A 193 33.00 -12.00 -18.71
CA LEU A 193 32.87 -11.91 -20.17
C LEU A 193 31.44 -11.53 -20.58
N PRO A 194 31.25 -10.75 -21.67
CA PRO A 194 29.93 -10.49 -22.25
C PRO A 194 29.16 -11.77 -22.58
N THR A 195 29.87 -12.79 -23.10
CA THR A 195 29.30 -14.12 -23.42
C THR A 195 28.67 -14.78 -22.20
N THR A 196 29.25 -14.60 -21.01
CA THR A 196 28.73 -15.16 -19.76
C THR A 196 27.40 -14.51 -19.37
N LEU A 197 27.28 -13.18 -19.52
CA LEU A 197 26.03 -12.48 -19.25
C LEU A 197 24.95 -12.79 -20.31
N LEU A 198 25.34 -12.93 -21.58
CA LEU A 198 24.41 -13.34 -22.63
C LEU A 198 23.88 -14.76 -22.39
N GLN A 199 24.72 -15.69 -21.93
CA GLN A 199 24.28 -17.03 -21.52
C GLN A 199 23.30 -16.97 -20.34
N VAL A 200 23.52 -16.06 -19.38
CA VAL A 200 22.57 -15.82 -18.29
C VAL A 200 21.22 -15.36 -18.86
N MET A 201 21.21 -14.33 -19.69
CA MET A 201 19.97 -13.84 -20.31
C MET A 201 19.28 -14.95 -21.13
N GLU A 202 20.02 -15.76 -21.88
CA GLU A 202 19.48 -16.90 -22.64
C GLU A 202 18.80 -17.92 -21.72
N GLN A 203 19.39 -18.27 -20.58
CA GLN A 203 18.80 -19.20 -19.60
C GLN A 203 17.48 -18.67 -18.99
N LEU A 204 17.34 -17.36 -18.79
CA LEU A 204 16.07 -16.77 -18.36
C LEU A 204 15.01 -16.88 -19.47
N LEU A 205 15.42 -16.70 -20.73
CA LEU A 205 14.53 -16.72 -21.89
C LEU A 205 14.23 -18.13 -22.41
N VAL A 206 14.80 -19.20 -21.84
CA VAL A 206 14.42 -20.59 -22.16
C VAL A 206 12.92 -20.82 -21.95
N VAL A 207 12.29 -20.08 -21.02
CA VAL A 207 10.84 -20.18 -20.77
C VAL A 207 9.98 -19.85 -22.00
N LEU A 208 10.52 -19.10 -22.97
CA LEU A 208 9.82 -18.76 -24.21
C LEU A 208 9.71 -19.94 -25.19
N GLU A 209 10.50 -21.00 -24.98
CA GLU A 209 10.47 -22.22 -25.80
C GLU A 209 9.53 -23.29 -25.20
N GLU A 210 8.98 -23.06 -24.01
CA GLU A 210 8.02 -23.96 -23.38
C GLU A 210 6.69 -23.90 -24.15
N SER A 211 6.17 -25.05 -24.60
CA SER A 211 4.97 -25.14 -25.45
C SER A 211 3.70 -24.54 -24.83
N THR A 212 3.64 -24.48 -23.50
CA THR A 212 2.52 -23.90 -22.74
C THR A 212 3.07 -23.16 -21.54
N VAL A 213 3.61 -21.95 -21.76
CA VAL A 213 4.15 -21.10 -20.70
C VAL A 213 3.09 -20.15 -20.16
N LEU A 214 3.03 -20.00 -18.84
CA LEU A 214 2.21 -18.96 -18.22
C LEU A 214 2.69 -17.58 -18.68
N ARG A 215 1.82 -16.74 -19.23
CA ARG A 215 2.19 -15.38 -19.71
C ARG A 215 2.95 -14.57 -18.66
N ALA A 216 2.48 -14.56 -17.42
CA ALA A 216 3.13 -13.81 -16.33
C ALA A 216 4.57 -14.27 -16.04
N ARG A 217 4.88 -15.56 -16.28
CA ARG A 217 6.23 -16.13 -16.15
C ARG A 217 7.14 -15.64 -17.27
N ALA A 218 6.65 -15.69 -18.51
CA ALA A 218 7.36 -15.20 -19.69
C ALA A 218 7.60 -13.68 -19.62
N ASP A 219 6.56 -12.90 -19.34
CA ASP A 219 6.65 -11.43 -19.20
C ASP A 219 7.66 -11.03 -18.11
N CYS A 220 7.70 -11.75 -16.98
CA CYS A 220 8.65 -11.46 -15.90
C CYS A 220 10.11 -11.75 -16.31
N ALA A 221 10.35 -12.83 -17.06
CA ALA A 221 11.68 -13.16 -17.57
C ALA A 221 12.17 -12.11 -18.58
N VAL A 222 11.32 -11.77 -19.56
CA VAL A 222 11.62 -10.74 -20.57
C VAL A 222 11.84 -9.38 -19.90
N PHE A 223 10.99 -9.00 -18.95
CA PHE A 223 11.15 -7.77 -18.18
C PHE A 223 12.52 -7.70 -17.48
N CYS A 224 12.96 -8.77 -16.81
CA CYS A 224 14.27 -8.79 -16.13
C CYS A 224 15.44 -8.58 -17.11
N VAL A 225 15.36 -9.17 -18.31
CA VAL A 225 16.37 -8.98 -19.36
C VAL A 225 16.36 -7.55 -19.88
N LEU A 226 15.20 -7.04 -20.32
CA LEU A 226 15.06 -5.68 -20.83
C LEU A 226 15.46 -4.63 -19.79
N ALA A 227 15.11 -4.83 -18.53
CA ALA A 227 15.44 -3.95 -17.41
C ALA A 227 16.94 -3.95 -17.05
N THR A 228 17.76 -4.78 -17.70
CA THR A 228 19.22 -4.87 -17.52
C THR A 228 19.99 -4.17 -18.65
N LEU A 229 19.40 -4.14 -19.86
CA LEU A 229 20.04 -3.59 -21.06
C LEU A 229 20.55 -2.15 -20.93
N PRO A 230 19.84 -1.21 -20.28
CA PRO A 230 20.31 0.18 -20.21
C PRO A 230 21.68 0.36 -19.55
N TRP A 231 22.12 -0.62 -18.75
CA TRP A 231 23.40 -0.56 -18.04
C TRP A 231 24.55 -1.21 -18.83
N CYS A 232 24.29 -2.11 -19.78
CA CYS A 232 25.34 -2.95 -20.37
C CYS A 232 25.24 -3.16 -21.88
N ALA A 233 24.15 -2.76 -22.53
CA ALA A 233 23.92 -3.05 -23.94
C ALA A 233 24.99 -2.46 -24.86
N ALA A 234 25.49 -1.25 -24.57
CA ALA A 234 26.55 -0.62 -25.37
C ALA A 234 27.83 -1.48 -25.44
N ASP A 235 28.36 -1.94 -24.30
CA ASP A 235 29.59 -2.76 -24.27
C ASP A 235 29.35 -4.17 -24.85
N ILE A 236 28.17 -4.76 -24.62
CA ILE A 236 27.80 -6.07 -25.16
C ILE A 236 27.66 -6.01 -26.68
N HIS A 237 27.00 -4.98 -27.21
CA HIS A 237 26.82 -4.76 -28.64
C HIS A 237 28.17 -4.59 -29.34
N ASP A 238 29.10 -3.82 -28.77
CA ASP A 238 30.41 -3.59 -29.35
C ASP A 238 31.30 -4.86 -29.34
N ARG A 239 31.21 -5.67 -28.28
CA ARG A 239 32.10 -6.83 -28.08
C ARG A 239 31.55 -8.16 -28.60
N ASN A 240 30.23 -8.34 -28.63
CA ASN A 240 29.57 -9.55 -29.12
C ASN A 240 28.19 -9.26 -29.76
N PRO A 241 28.15 -8.57 -30.92
CA PRO A 241 26.91 -8.11 -31.54
C PRO A 241 25.98 -9.25 -31.98
N HIS A 242 26.54 -10.32 -32.56
CA HIS A 242 25.74 -11.41 -33.14
C HIS A 242 24.89 -12.14 -32.09
N ASP A 243 25.50 -12.53 -30.96
CA ASP A 243 24.77 -13.24 -29.90
C ASP A 243 23.78 -12.31 -29.19
N PHE A 244 24.10 -11.01 -29.11
CA PHE A 244 23.20 -10.01 -28.55
C PHE A 244 21.96 -9.76 -29.43
N GLU A 245 22.14 -9.62 -30.75
CA GLU A 245 21.04 -9.52 -31.72
C GLU A 245 20.14 -10.76 -31.70
N LYS A 246 20.71 -11.96 -31.51
CA LYS A 246 19.92 -13.19 -31.33
C LYS A 246 18.97 -13.10 -30.12
N ILE A 247 19.44 -12.57 -28.99
CA ILE A 247 18.60 -12.39 -27.80
C ILE A 247 17.48 -11.38 -28.07
N LEU A 248 17.79 -10.25 -28.72
CA LEU A 248 16.80 -9.24 -29.08
C LEU A 248 15.75 -9.80 -30.04
N GLY A 249 16.15 -10.59 -31.03
CA GLY A 249 15.21 -11.24 -31.97
C GLY A 249 14.24 -12.19 -31.26
N ARG A 250 14.72 -12.99 -30.29
CA ARG A 250 13.82 -13.85 -29.48
C ARG A 250 12.79 -13.04 -28.68
N ILE A 251 13.19 -11.88 -28.15
CA ILE A 251 12.28 -10.98 -27.44
C ILE A 251 11.30 -10.33 -28.41
N GLU A 252 11.75 -9.90 -29.59
CA GLU A 252 10.90 -9.31 -30.62
C GLU A 252 9.82 -10.28 -31.11
N ASP A 253 10.18 -11.55 -31.36
CA ASP A 253 9.23 -12.61 -31.73
C ASP A 253 8.15 -12.78 -30.65
N TYR A 254 8.56 -12.84 -29.38
CA TYR A 254 7.64 -12.94 -28.25
C TYR A 254 6.73 -11.70 -28.13
N MET A 255 7.29 -10.49 -28.23
CA MET A 255 6.52 -9.25 -28.12
C MET A 255 5.51 -9.10 -29.27
N THR A 256 5.87 -9.55 -30.48
CA THR A 256 4.97 -9.56 -31.64
C THR A 256 3.82 -10.55 -31.43
N ALA A 257 4.12 -11.80 -31.04
CA ALA A 257 3.09 -12.80 -30.72
C ALA A 257 2.15 -12.32 -29.61
N ARG A 258 2.70 -11.59 -28.63
CA ARG A 258 1.97 -10.98 -27.51
C ARG A 258 1.00 -9.88 -27.95
N GLU A 259 1.33 -9.12 -29.00
CA GLU A 259 0.45 -8.10 -29.57
C GLU A 259 -0.66 -8.71 -30.45
N GLU A 260 -0.36 -9.79 -31.18
CA GLU A 260 -1.33 -10.49 -32.05
C GLU A 260 -2.37 -11.30 -31.26
N GLY A 261 -2.03 -11.81 -30.07
CA GLY A 261 -2.87 -12.70 -29.24
C GLY A 261 -3.86 -12.01 -28.30
N ASP A 262 -4.87 -11.29 -28.83
CA ASP A 262 -5.94 -10.59 -28.08
C ASP A 262 -5.46 -9.46 -27.11
N GLY A 263 -4.23 -8.96 -27.25
CA GLY A 263 -3.69 -7.86 -26.45
C GLY A 263 -3.23 -8.27 -25.04
N VAL A 264 -3.12 -7.30 -24.11
CA VAL A 264 -2.68 -7.58 -22.72
C VAL A 264 -3.87 -7.88 -21.81
N GLU A 265 -4.01 -9.13 -21.40
CA GLU A 265 -5.09 -9.59 -20.53
C GLU A 265 -5.11 -8.83 -19.19
N GLY A 266 -6.27 -8.35 -18.79
CA GLY A 266 -6.46 -7.64 -17.52
C GLY A 266 -5.88 -6.22 -17.48
N PHE A 267 -5.23 -5.75 -18.54
CA PHE A 267 -4.67 -4.40 -18.55
C PHE A 267 -5.76 -3.33 -18.52
N GLU A 268 -6.84 -3.51 -19.29
CA GLU A 268 -7.92 -2.53 -19.39
C GLU A 268 -8.60 -2.29 -18.03
N ILE A 269 -8.87 -3.36 -17.28
CA ILE A 269 -9.39 -3.25 -15.91
C ILE A 269 -8.39 -2.69 -14.91
N THR A 270 -7.10 -2.55 -15.23
CA THR A 270 -6.08 -1.97 -14.33
C THR A 270 -5.67 -0.53 -14.67
N LYS A 271 -6.19 0.06 -15.74
CA LYS A 271 -6.00 1.49 -16.04
C LYS A 271 -6.59 2.38 -14.95
N VAL A 272 -5.84 3.41 -14.55
CA VAL A 272 -6.25 4.38 -13.53
C VAL A 272 -7.24 5.39 -14.10
N PHE A 273 -7.00 5.87 -15.32
CA PHE A 273 -7.96 6.72 -16.04
C PHE A 273 -8.63 5.92 -17.17
N LYS A 274 -9.94 6.08 -17.31
CA LYS A 274 -10.75 5.36 -18.31
C LYS A 274 -11.11 6.20 -19.54
N ASP A 275 -10.71 7.47 -19.57
CA ASP A 275 -11.00 8.37 -20.69
C ASP A 275 -10.04 8.18 -21.87
N SER A 276 -10.56 8.37 -23.08
CA SER A 276 -9.75 8.44 -24.31
C SER A 276 -9.02 9.78 -24.45
N LEU A 277 -9.41 10.79 -23.65
CA LEU A 277 -8.83 12.14 -23.61
C LEU A 277 -7.64 12.26 -22.64
N CYS A 278 -7.11 11.13 -22.17
CA CYS A 278 -5.90 11.13 -21.35
C CYS A 278 -4.75 11.76 -22.16
N PRO A 279 -4.03 12.77 -21.62
CA PRO A 279 -2.96 13.48 -22.35
C PRO A 279 -1.75 12.59 -22.66
N TYR A 280 -1.77 11.34 -22.19
CA TYR A 280 -0.80 10.30 -22.48
C TYR A 280 -1.52 8.96 -22.65
N VAL A 281 -0.95 8.08 -23.45
CA VAL A 281 -1.44 6.71 -23.56
C VAL A 281 -0.98 5.95 -22.32
N GLN A 282 -1.93 5.43 -21.53
CA GLN A 282 -1.62 4.45 -20.50
C GLN A 282 -1.26 3.14 -21.19
N GLU A 283 0.03 2.81 -21.14
CA GLU A 283 0.57 1.57 -21.70
C GLU A 283 0.97 0.60 -20.58
N GLU A 284 0.92 -0.69 -20.89
CA GLU A 284 1.42 -1.70 -19.98
C GLU A 284 2.96 -1.65 -19.92
N SER A 285 3.50 -1.85 -18.72
CA SER A 285 4.90 -1.62 -18.36
C SER A 285 5.92 -2.33 -19.25
N LEU A 286 5.70 -3.61 -19.59
CA LEU A 286 6.60 -4.36 -20.47
C LEU A 286 6.54 -3.83 -21.90
N THR A 287 5.35 -3.51 -22.39
CA THR A 287 5.13 -2.92 -23.72
C THR A 287 5.83 -1.56 -23.84
N LEU A 288 5.69 -0.71 -22.83
CA LEU A 288 6.37 0.58 -22.76
C LEU A 288 7.89 0.41 -22.70
N LEU A 289 8.39 -0.52 -21.88
CA LEU A 289 9.82 -0.80 -21.78
C LEU A 289 10.38 -1.30 -23.11
N TRP A 290 9.67 -2.16 -23.84
CA TRP A 290 10.09 -2.62 -25.15
C TRP A 290 10.24 -1.46 -26.14
N LYS A 291 9.27 -0.54 -26.21
CA LYS A 291 9.37 0.67 -27.04
C LYS A 291 10.54 1.57 -26.62
N GLN A 292 10.78 1.73 -25.32
CA GLN A 292 11.92 2.49 -24.80
C GLN A 292 13.26 1.85 -25.21
N ILE A 293 13.35 0.51 -25.19
CA ILE A 293 14.54 -0.23 -25.63
C ILE A 293 14.74 -0.11 -27.15
N GLN A 294 13.67 -0.20 -27.94
CA GLN A 294 13.75 0.03 -29.39
C GLN A 294 14.20 1.46 -29.73
N ASN A 295 13.79 2.46 -28.94
CA ASN A 295 14.28 3.82 -29.11
C ASN A 295 15.75 3.95 -28.69
N LEU A 296 16.14 3.33 -27.58
CA LEU A 296 17.54 3.27 -27.15
C LEU A 296 18.43 2.61 -28.23
N GLN A 297 17.96 1.56 -28.90
CA GLN A 297 18.66 0.93 -30.01
C GLN A 297 18.86 1.89 -31.19
N LYS A 298 17.88 2.74 -31.50
CA LYS A 298 18.01 3.80 -32.53
C LYS A 298 18.99 4.90 -32.13
N GLU A 299 19.16 5.11 -30.83
CA GLU A 299 20.13 6.03 -30.22
C GLU A 299 21.51 5.38 -29.99
N ASP A 300 21.81 4.26 -30.68
CA ASP A 300 23.09 3.54 -30.60
C ASP A 300 23.48 3.13 -29.17
N TRP A 301 22.47 2.75 -28.37
CA TRP A 301 22.64 2.35 -26.98
C TRP A 301 23.26 3.42 -26.07
N ASP A 302 23.18 4.70 -26.45
CA ASP A 302 23.63 5.81 -25.63
C ASP A 302 22.67 6.09 -24.47
N VAL A 303 23.22 6.14 -23.25
CA VAL A 303 22.45 6.41 -22.03
C VAL A 303 23.11 7.55 -21.28
N SER A 304 22.69 8.77 -21.63
CA SER A 304 23.32 10.02 -21.20
C SER A 304 23.23 10.32 -19.70
N ILE A 305 22.24 9.76 -19.00
CA ILE A 305 22.01 10.04 -17.57
C ILE A 305 22.84 9.17 -16.62
N LEU A 306 23.32 8.00 -17.08
CA LEU A 306 24.06 7.06 -16.25
C LEU A 306 25.55 7.44 -16.21
N ILE A 307 26.12 7.41 -15.02
CA ILE A 307 27.57 7.54 -14.84
C ILE A 307 28.27 6.25 -15.29
N ARG A 308 29.48 6.37 -15.85
CA ARG A 308 30.32 5.23 -16.24
C ARG A 308 31.70 5.31 -15.59
N PRO A 309 31.81 5.11 -14.25
CA PRO A 309 33.09 5.28 -13.54
C PRO A 309 34.16 4.28 -13.99
N SER A 310 33.77 3.13 -14.52
CA SER A 310 34.70 2.10 -15.03
C SER A 310 35.58 2.61 -16.17
N GLN A 311 35.04 3.48 -17.04
CA GLN A 311 35.76 4.01 -18.21
C GLN A 311 37.04 4.77 -17.84
N THR A 312 37.05 5.48 -16.70
CA THR A 312 38.27 6.16 -16.23
C THR A 312 39.38 5.18 -15.80
N PHE A 313 39.03 3.91 -15.54
CA PHE A 313 39.95 2.87 -15.08
C PHE A 313 40.25 1.81 -16.15
N ASP A 314 39.90 2.03 -17.43
CA ASP A 314 40.07 1.05 -18.52
C ASP A 314 41.48 0.44 -18.59
N ALA A 315 42.52 1.25 -18.37
CA ALA A 315 43.90 0.77 -18.38
C ALA A 315 44.20 -0.27 -17.28
N VAL A 316 43.57 -0.12 -16.11
CA VAL A 316 43.72 -1.04 -14.97
C VAL A 316 42.81 -2.25 -15.13
N LEU A 317 41.56 -2.01 -15.51
CA LEU A 317 40.53 -3.04 -15.65
C LEU A 317 40.81 -3.98 -16.83
N GLY A 318 41.32 -3.45 -17.94
CA GLY A 318 41.67 -4.23 -19.13
C GLY A 318 42.76 -5.28 -18.92
N MET A 319 43.59 -5.14 -17.87
CA MET A 319 44.63 -6.10 -17.50
C MET A 319 44.16 -7.19 -16.51
N SER A 320 42.92 -7.09 -16.02
CA SER A 320 42.40 -7.98 -14.98
C SER A 320 41.95 -9.33 -15.53
N SER A 321 42.04 -10.39 -14.71
CA SER A 321 41.48 -11.69 -15.06
C SER A 321 39.96 -11.68 -15.00
N GLN A 322 39.32 -12.27 -15.99
CA GLN A 322 37.87 -12.44 -16.03
C GLN A 322 37.44 -13.74 -15.35
N HIS A 323 36.22 -13.77 -14.85
CA HIS A 323 35.61 -14.93 -14.18
C HIS A 323 34.43 -15.46 -14.98
N GLU A 324 34.19 -16.76 -14.89
CA GLU A 324 32.99 -17.42 -15.42
C GLU A 324 31.91 -17.51 -14.34
N LEU A 325 30.65 -17.54 -14.76
CA LEU A 325 29.50 -17.77 -13.88
C LEU A 325 29.04 -19.23 -14.01
N PRO A 326 28.68 -19.88 -12.89
CA PRO A 326 27.96 -21.14 -12.93
C PRO A 326 26.68 -21.04 -13.75
N THR A 327 26.31 -22.13 -14.44
CA THR A 327 24.98 -22.25 -15.04
C THR A 327 23.93 -22.23 -13.93
N PHE A 328 22.89 -21.43 -14.09
CA PHE A 328 21.74 -21.41 -13.18
C PHE A 328 20.51 -21.99 -13.86
N THR A 329 19.54 -22.37 -13.04
CA THR A 329 18.29 -22.97 -13.50
C THR A 329 17.13 -22.01 -13.20
N PHE A 330 16.35 -21.68 -14.22
CA PHE A 330 15.08 -20.99 -14.04
C PHE A 330 14.05 -21.97 -13.43
N PRO A 331 13.50 -21.72 -12.23
CA PRO A 331 12.60 -22.65 -11.56
C PRO A 331 11.34 -22.95 -12.39
N ALA A 332 10.84 -24.18 -12.35
CA ALA A 332 9.54 -24.53 -12.94
C ALA A 332 8.39 -23.83 -12.21
N HIS A 333 7.25 -23.62 -12.88
CA HIS A 333 6.10 -22.99 -12.27
C HIS A 333 5.44 -23.92 -11.25
N ASP A 334 5.09 -23.38 -10.09
CA ASP A 334 4.30 -24.04 -9.06
C ASP A 334 3.17 -23.12 -8.53
N ALA A 335 2.25 -23.67 -7.75
CA ALA A 335 1.13 -22.91 -7.18
C ALA A 335 1.54 -21.81 -6.19
N THR A 336 2.81 -21.76 -5.76
CA THR A 336 3.37 -20.73 -4.88
C THR A 336 4.17 -19.66 -5.62
N SER A 337 4.38 -19.85 -6.93
CA SER A 337 5.10 -18.95 -7.80
C SER A 337 4.34 -17.65 -7.93
N SER A 338 5.02 -16.55 -7.65
CA SER A 338 4.55 -15.19 -7.90
C SER A 338 5.48 -14.58 -8.93
N TYR A 339 4.96 -13.86 -9.92
CA TYR A 339 5.76 -13.18 -10.94
C TYR A 339 5.58 -11.67 -10.83
N TYR A 340 6.64 -10.91 -11.08
CA TYR A 340 6.66 -9.46 -10.91
C TYR A 340 6.64 -8.75 -12.26
N LEU A 341 5.72 -7.79 -12.39
CA LEU A 341 5.74 -6.71 -13.36
C LEU A 341 5.47 -5.39 -12.63
N PRO A 342 6.16 -4.29 -13.02
CA PRO A 342 5.85 -2.96 -12.50
C PRO A 342 4.40 -2.56 -12.84
N PRO A 343 3.74 -1.77 -11.99
CA PRO A 343 2.42 -1.23 -12.32
C PRO A 343 2.47 -0.32 -13.54
N PRO A 344 1.36 -0.21 -14.30
CA PRO A 344 1.23 0.79 -15.35
C PRO A 344 1.53 2.19 -14.81
N LEU A 345 2.25 2.97 -15.62
CA LEU A 345 2.72 4.28 -15.24
C LEU A 345 1.58 5.29 -15.14
N LEU A 346 1.48 5.98 -14.01
CA LEU A 346 0.58 7.11 -13.83
C LEU A 346 1.35 8.41 -14.12
N ARG A 347 0.98 9.09 -15.21
CA ARG A 347 1.46 10.45 -15.49
C ARG A 347 0.47 11.47 -14.95
N ILE A 348 1.00 12.40 -14.18
CA ILE A 348 0.22 13.44 -13.53
C ILE A 348 0.53 14.77 -14.18
N PHE A 349 1.79 15.08 -14.47
CA PHE A 349 2.20 16.43 -14.89
C PHE A 349 2.27 16.65 -16.40
N MET A 350 1.82 15.69 -17.22
CA MET A 350 1.73 15.88 -18.68
C MET A 350 0.48 16.69 -19.03
N GLU A 351 0.63 17.68 -19.91
CA GLU A 351 -0.47 18.47 -20.49
C GLU A 351 -0.49 18.29 -22.02
N GLU A 352 -1.66 18.49 -22.64
CA GLU A 352 -1.78 18.45 -24.10
C GLU A 352 -0.95 19.58 -24.74
N GLY A 353 0.04 19.22 -25.56
CA GLY A 353 0.82 20.18 -26.35
C GLY A 353 2.03 20.80 -25.63
N GLU A 354 2.21 20.57 -24.33
CA GLU A 354 3.44 20.95 -23.62
C GLU A 354 4.40 19.75 -23.54
N GLN A 355 5.61 19.88 -24.08
CA GLN A 355 6.72 19.08 -23.57
C GLN A 355 6.94 19.53 -22.12
N ALA A 356 6.60 18.67 -21.15
CA ALA A 356 6.91 18.92 -19.75
C ALA A 356 8.44 19.03 -19.62
N SER A 357 8.97 20.25 -19.76
CA SER A 357 10.42 20.53 -19.85
C SER A 357 11.23 20.04 -18.64
N GLN A 358 10.54 19.67 -17.56
CA GLN A 358 11.10 19.18 -16.30
C GLN A 358 10.87 17.68 -16.05
N LEU A 359 10.35 16.91 -17.00
CA LEU A 359 10.19 15.46 -16.89
C LEU A 359 10.82 14.75 -18.10
N PRO A 360 11.39 13.54 -17.90
CA PRO A 360 11.87 12.75 -19.02
C PRO A 360 10.70 12.32 -19.92
N ASP A 361 10.95 12.26 -21.22
CA ASP A 361 10.02 11.73 -22.21
C ASP A 361 9.62 10.29 -21.80
N PRO A 362 8.31 9.97 -21.69
CA PRO A 362 7.86 8.61 -21.37
C PRO A 362 8.46 7.52 -22.26
N TYR A 363 8.80 7.79 -23.52
CA TYR A 363 9.37 6.80 -24.44
C TYR A 363 10.91 6.79 -24.44
N SER A 364 11.55 7.64 -23.63
CA SER A 364 13.00 7.62 -23.42
C SER A 364 13.36 6.60 -22.32
N ILE A 365 14.49 5.91 -22.51
CA ILE A 365 15.01 5.01 -21.46
C ILE A 365 15.38 5.76 -20.17
N SER A 366 15.67 7.06 -20.26
CA SER A 366 15.92 7.91 -19.09
C SER A 366 14.74 7.91 -18.11
N HIS A 367 13.51 7.90 -18.64
CA HIS A 367 12.31 7.79 -17.82
C HIS A 367 12.27 6.48 -17.04
N PHE A 368 12.48 5.36 -17.74
CA PHE A 368 12.49 4.03 -17.13
C PHE A 368 13.51 3.92 -15.99
N ILE A 369 14.76 4.31 -16.25
CA ILE A 369 15.85 4.19 -15.27
C ILE A 369 15.51 4.97 -13.99
N VAL A 370 15.06 6.21 -14.12
CA VAL A 370 14.76 7.06 -12.98
C VAL A 370 13.55 6.55 -12.20
N HIS A 371 12.47 6.21 -12.91
CA HIS A 371 11.25 5.69 -12.28
C HIS A 371 11.50 4.35 -11.58
N ASP A 372 12.22 3.43 -12.22
CA ASP A 372 12.52 2.12 -11.67
C ASP A 372 13.41 2.20 -10.43
N ASN A 373 14.44 3.05 -10.43
CA ASN A 373 15.26 3.29 -9.24
C ASN A 373 14.45 3.91 -8.08
N LEU A 374 13.54 4.85 -8.36
CA LEU A 374 12.67 5.45 -7.34
C LEU A 374 11.68 4.43 -6.77
N SER A 375 11.05 3.61 -7.63
CA SER A 375 10.13 2.54 -7.20
C SER A 375 10.86 1.48 -6.37
N ASP A 376 12.06 1.06 -6.78
CA ASP A 376 12.86 0.11 -6.00
C ASP A 376 13.20 0.66 -4.61
N VAL A 377 13.65 1.92 -4.50
CA VAL A 377 13.95 2.56 -3.20
C VAL A 377 12.69 2.65 -2.33
N LEU A 378 11.56 3.05 -2.91
CA LEU A 378 10.28 3.12 -2.22
C LEU A 378 9.95 1.76 -1.58
N CYS A 379 10.09 0.67 -2.34
CA CYS A 379 9.74 -0.65 -1.86
C CYS A 379 10.78 -1.28 -0.93
N LEU A 380 12.07 -1.02 -1.15
CA LEU A 380 13.16 -1.55 -0.32
C LEU A 380 13.14 -0.97 1.10
N PHE A 381 12.83 0.31 1.24
CA PHE A 381 12.86 1.03 2.52
C PHE A 381 11.48 1.20 3.15
N GLU A 382 10.48 0.38 2.79
CA GLU A 382 9.10 0.45 3.31
C GLU A 382 9.04 0.45 4.84
N ILE A 383 9.86 -0.39 5.48
CA ILE A 383 9.88 -0.58 6.93
C ILE A 383 10.34 0.70 7.66
N ASN A 384 11.11 1.57 6.99
CA ASN A 384 11.63 2.80 7.57
C ASN A 384 11.41 4.01 6.66
N ARG A 385 10.22 4.62 6.78
CA ARG A 385 9.83 5.80 6.00
C ARG A 385 10.81 6.97 6.04
N LYS A 386 11.61 7.12 7.11
CA LYS A 386 12.59 8.22 7.24
C LYS A 386 13.80 7.99 6.34
N GLU A 387 14.36 6.79 6.39
CA GLU A 387 15.44 6.41 5.46
C GLU A 387 14.92 6.36 4.03
N CYS A 388 13.69 5.87 3.81
CA CYS A 388 13.05 5.90 2.50
C CYS A 388 12.98 7.33 1.93
N ALA A 389 12.41 8.29 2.67
CA ALA A 389 12.33 9.69 2.23
C ALA A 389 13.70 10.30 1.91
N LYS A 390 14.71 9.98 2.73
CA LYS A 390 16.08 10.42 2.50
C LYS A 390 16.67 9.83 1.21
N TYR A 391 16.61 8.51 1.02
CA TYR A 391 17.18 7.87 -0.16
C TYR A 391 16.44 8.23 -1.43
N LEU A 392 15.11 8.36 -1.39
CA LEU A 392 14.30 8.81 -2.52
C LEU A 392 14.77 10.19 -3.04
N PHE A 393 15.06 11.13 -2.14
CA PHE A 393 15.60 12.42 -2.55
C PHE A 393 17.07 12.33 -3.00
N MET A 394 17.86 11.43 -2.41
CA MET A 394 19.27 11.26 -2.78
C MET A 394 19.47 10.63 -4.17
N VAL A 395 18.46 9.96 -4.74
CA VAL A 395 18.51 9.35 -6.07
C VAL A 395 19.00 10.34 -7.13
N GLN A 396 18.58 11.60 -7.08
CA GLN A 396 19.01 12.64 -8.04
C GLN A 396 20.54 12.85 -8.09
N TYR A 397 21.24 12.59 -6.98
CA TYR A 397 22.69 12.79 -6.86
C TYR A 397 23.52 11.61 -7.36
N SER A 398 22.88 10.54 -7.86
CA SER A 398 23.55 9.33 -8.37
C SER A 398 23.71 9.33 -9.90
N TYR A 399 23.16 10.34 -10.59
CA TYR A 399 23.21 10.49 -12.05
C TYR A 399 24.26 11.51 -12.49
N VAL A 400 24.48 11.61 -13.80
CA VAL A 400 25.37 12.61 -14.40
C VAL A 400 24.95 14.03 -13.96
N ILE A 401 25.93 14.85 -13.61
CA ILE A 401 25.72 16.22 -13.14
C ILE A 401 24.98 17.03 -14.22
N GLY A 402 23.87 17.67 -13.83
CA GLY A 402 23.00 18.43 -14.74
C GLY A 402 21.75 17.66 -15.21
N THR A 403 21.63 16.36 -14.89
CA THR A 403 20.42 15.58 -15.20
C THR A 403 19.17 16.11 -14.48
N PHE A 404 19.32 16.52 -13.22
CA PHE A 404 18.23 17.07 -12.40
C PHE A 404 18.43 18.57 -12.17
N SER A 405 17.32 19.30 -12.11
CA SER A 405 17.31 20.73 -11.80
C SER A 405 17.83 20.99 -10.38
N ASP A 406 18.75 21.94 -10.21
CA ASP A 406 19.27 22.29 -8.89
C ASP A 406 18.21 23.08 -8.08
N SER A 407 17.61 22.43 -7.09
CA SER A 407 16.62 23.04 -6.18
C SER A 407 17.21 24.16 -5.31
N SER A 408 18.53 24.30 -5.26
CA SER A 408 19.25 25.34 -4.49
C SER A 408 19.59 26.59 -5.31
N ALA A 409 19.32 26.59 -6.62
CA ALA A 409 19.47 27.78 -7.45
C ALA A 409 18.33 28.78 -7.15
N PRO A 410 18.64 30.08 -6.95
CA PRO A 410 17.60 31.08 -6.73
C PRO A 410 16.67 31.12 -7.95
N PRO A 411 15.34 31.29 -7.76
CA PRO A 411 14.44 31.49 -8.87
C PRO A 411 14.92 32.67 -9.71
N PRO A 412 14.83 32.61 -11.05
CA PRO A 412 15.22 33.73 -11.89
C PRO A 412 14.45 34.96 -11.42
N ALA A 413 15.18 36.01 -11.02
CA ALA A 413 14.59 37.27 -10.65
C ALA A 413 13.72 37.73 -11.83
N ALA A 414 12.48 38.11 -11.55
CA ALA A 414 11.63 38.78 -12.54
C ALA A 414 12.35 40.05 -13.01
N ALA A 415 13.13 39.92 -14.09
CA ALA A 415 13.89 41.00 -14.67
C ALA A 415 12.90 41.90 -15.42
N GLY A 416 12.48 42.96 -14.74
CA GLY A 416 12.03 44.15 -15.44
C GLY A 416 13.17 44.64 -16.34
N THR A 417 12.77 45.09 -17.54
CA THR A 417 13.57 45.75 -18.58
C THR A 417 14.38 44.84 -19.51
N THR A 418 13.75 44.57 -20.66
CA THR A 418 14.32 44.59 -22.03
C THR A 418 15.81 44.27 -22.17
N ASP A 419 16.12 43.03 -22.58
CA ASP A 419 16.97 42.73 -23.74
C ASP A 419 16.97 41.22 -24.06
N MET A 420 16.78 40.91 -25.35
CA MET A 420 16.89 39.65 -26.10
C MET A 420 16.79 38.28 -25.39
N GLU A 421 15.73 37.55 -25.77
CA GLU A 421 15.58 36.08 -25.87
C GLU A 421 16.73 35.20 -25.33
N THR A 422 16.68 34.89 -24.04
CA THR A 422 17.09 33.58 -23.52
C THR A 422 16.05 33.11 -22.50
N ASP A 423 14.83 32.81 -22.99
CA ASP A 423 13.88 31.95 -22.27
C ASP A 423 14.43 30.52 -22.32
N SER A 424 15.31 30.18 -21.39
CA SER A 424 15.68 28.79 -21.13
C SER A 424 15.13 28.42 -19.75
N PRO A 425 14.08 27.58 -19.65
CA PRO A 425 13.67 27.02 -18.36
C PRO A 425 14.85 26.26 -17.73
N PRO A 426 14.86 26.08 -16.39
CA PRO A 426 15.99 25.45 -15.71
C PRO A 426 16.26 24.06 -16.30
N ALA A 427 17.44 23.89 -16.90
CA ALA A 427 17.85 22.66 -17.56
C ALA A 427 17.95 21.52 -16.54
N GLY A 428 17.05 20.54 -16.62
CA GLY A 428 17.09 19.30 -15.83
C GLY A 428 15.73 18.84 -15.31
N TYR A 429 15.63 17.55 -14.98
CA TYR A 429 14.39 16.94 -14.47
C TYR A 429 14.08 17.37 -13.02
N SER A 430 12.79 17.48 -12.69
CA SER A 430 12.30 17.76 -11.34
C SER A 430 12.15 16.47 -10.54
N VAL A 431 13.03 16.27 -9.54
CA VAL A 431 12.94 15.13 -8.62
C VAL A 431 11.63 15.12 -7.84
N ASP A 432 11.11 16.30 -7.47
CA ASP A 432 9.89 16.43 -6.67
C ASP A 432 8.64 15.98 -7.44
N GLN A 433 8.56 16.32 -8.73
CA GLN A 433 7.46 15.87 -9.59
C GLN A 433 7.54 14.36 -9.85
N LEU A 434 8.73 13.85 -10.19
CA LEU A 434 8.94 12.41 -10.38
C LEU A 434 8.61 11.60 -9.13
N LEU A 435 9.00 12.09 -7.96
CA LEU A 435 8.68 11.48 -6.68
C LEU A 435 7.17 11.40 -6.44
N ALA A 436 6.45 12.49 -6.74
CA ALA A 436 4.99 12.50 -6.62
C ALA A 436 4.35 11.49 -7.58
N GLU A 437 4.79 11.42 -8.86
CA GLU A 437 4.30 10.43 -9.82
C GLU A 437 4.55 9.00 -9.35
N VAL A 438 5.75 8.67 -8.86
CA VAL A 438 6.09 7.30 -8.40
C VAL A 438 5.25 6.91 -7.19
N VAL A 439 5.12 7.79 -6.20
CA VAL A 439 4.35 7.47 -4.98
C VAL A 439 2.85 7.31 -5.31
N PHE A 440 2.28 8.15 -6.17
CA PHE A 440 0.88 8.01 -6.59
C PHE A 440 0.67 6.82 -7.54
N THR A 441 1.63 6.48 -8.39
CA THR A 441 1.60 5.26 -9.21
C THR A 441 1.47 4.03 -8.32
N GLU A 442 2.28 3.92 -7.26
CA GLU A 442 2.19 2.80 -6.32
C GLU A 442 0.94 2.84 -5.44
N LEU A 443 0.48 4.02 -5.01
CA LEU A 443 -0.74 4.17 -4.22
C LEU A 443 -2.00 3.80 -5.02
N PHE A 444 -2.05 4.18 -6.30
CA PHE A 444 -3.17 3.93 -7.19
C PHE A 444 -3.02 2.64 -8.00
N ARG A 445 -1.95 1.87 -7.78
CA ARG A 445 -1.76 0.55 -8.38
C ARG A 445 -2.98 -0.35 -8.22
N LEU A 446 -3.52 -0.81 -9.34
CA LEU A 446 -4.62 -1.77 -9.39
C LEU A 446 -4.06 -3.18 -9.67
N PRO A 447 -4.67 -4.25 -9.12
CA PRO A 447 -5.89 -4.27 -8.30
C PRO A 447 -5.68 -3.80 -6.85
N LYS A 448 -4.44 -3.88 -6.33
CA LYS A 448 -4.08 -3.42 -4.99
C LYS A 448 -2.64 -2.87 -4.96
N PRO A 449 -2.34 -1.92 -4.06
CA PRO A 449 -0.96 -1.50 -3.83
C PRO A 449 -0.13 -2.65 -3.26
N GLU A 450 1.19 -2.59 -3.46
CA GLU A 450 2.14 -3.58 -2.89
C GLU A 450 2.11 -3.55 -1.36
N PHE A 451 2.01 -2.35 -0.77
CA PHE A 451 2.00 -2.15 0.68
C PHE A 451 0.69 -1.55 1.18
N LYS A 452 0.53 -1.47 2.51
CA LYS A 452 -0.65 -0.86 3.11
C LYS A 452 -0.72 0.63 2.76
N THR A 453 -1.91 1.14 2.40
CA THR A 453 -2.11 2.54 1.99
C THR A 453 -1.57 3.58 3.00
N VAL A 454 -1.59 3.25 4.30
CA VAL A 454 -1.07 4.11 5.38
C VAL A 454 0.44 4.35 5.27
N TYR A 455 1.19 3.44 4.65
CA TYR A 455 2.63 3.59 4.40
C TYR A 455 2.88 4.81 3.50
N TYR A 456 2.27 4.83 2.31
CA TYR A 456 2.41 5.94 1.35
C TYR A 456 1.96 7.27 1.97
N SER A 457 0.87 7.26 2.74
CA SER A 457 0.41 8.46 3.43
C SER A 457 1.43 8.97 4.46
N SER A 458 2.01 8.08 5.25
CA SER A 458 3.05 8.42 6.22
C SER A 458 4.35 8.87 5.55
N LEU A 459 4.71 8.25 4.42
CA LEU A 459 5.89 8.59 3.62
C LEU A 459 5.77 10.00 3.04
N LEU A 460 4.64 10.35 2.43
CA LEU A 460 4.41 11.70 1.90
C LEU A 460 4.45 12.77 2.99
N VAL A 461 3.93 12.48 4.18
CA VAL A 461 4.09 13.37 5.35
C VAL A 461 5.57 13.53 5.74
N GLU A 462 6.36 12.45 5.72
CA GLU A 462 7.79 12.50 6.03
C GLU A 462 8.59 13.27 4.97
N ILE A 463 8.28 13.10 3.68
CA ILE A 463 8.90 13.82 2.58
C ILE A 463 8.58 15.32 2.70
N CYS A 464 7.32 15.71 2.90
CA CYS A 464 6.95 17.12 3.10
C CYS A 464 7.67 17.76 4.31
N LYS A 465 7.92 16.99 5.38
CA LYS A 465 8.67 17.47 6.56
C LYS A 465 10.17 17.57 6.30
N SER A 466 10.71 16.67 5.49
CA SER A 466 12.14 16.62 5.16
C SER A 466 12.53 17.67 4.12
N PHE A 467 11.62 17.99 3.19
CA PHE A 467 11.84 18.90 2.06
C PHE A 467 10.72 19.97 1.98
N PRO A 468 10.59 20.86 2.99
CA PRO A 468 9.46 21.77 3.10
C PRO A 468 9.44 22.88 2.03
N ASP A 469 10.59 23.19 1.42
CA ASP A 469 10.72 24.34 0.53
C ASP A 469 10.30 24.04 -0.93
N SER A 470 10.36 22.78 -1.36
CA SER A 470 10.09 22.39 -2.75
C SER A 470 8.94 21.39 -2.89
N PHE A 471 9.03 20.21 -2.24
CA PHE A 471 8.11 19.10 -2.44
C PHE A 471 6.62 19.42 -2.19
N PRO A 472 6.22 20.18 -1.15
CA PRO A 472 4.81 20.55 -0.94
C PRO A 472 4.18 21.27 -2.14
N THR A 473 4.96 22.06 -2.89
CA THR A 473 4.47 22.75 -4.10
C THR A 473 4.22 21.76 -5.23
N ALA A 474 5.12 20.80 -5.45
CA ALA A 474 4.93 19.75 -6.44
C ALA A 474 3.75 18.84 -6.07
N LEU A 475 3.61 18.50 -4.78
CA LEU A 475 2.51 17.70 -4.27
C LEU A 475 1.16 18.42 -4.45
N ALA A 476 1.07 19.73 -4.14
CA ALA A 476 -0.15 20.50 -4.35
C ALA A 476 -0.57 20.51 -5.83
N LYS A 477 0.39 20.74 -6.75
CA LYS A 477 0.15 20.64 -8.19
C LYS A 477 -0.36 19.26 -8.61
N ALA A 478 0.23 18.19 -8.08
CA ALA A 478 -0.24 16.82 -8.35
C ALA A 478 -1.68 16.60 -7.89
N ILE A 479 -2.02 17.07 -6.68
CA ILE A 479 -3.38 16.98 -6.14
C ILE A 479 -4.37 17.72 -7.05
N SER A 480 -4.06 18.94 -7.49
CA SER A 480 -4.96 19.72 -8.36
C SER A 480 -5.20 19.01 -9.69
N LYS A 481 -4.15 18.49 -10.34
CA LYS A 481 -4.28 17.73 -11.59
C LYS A 481 -5.06 16.43 -11.44
N LEU A 482 -4.83 15.69 -10.34
CA LEU A 482 -5.60 14.48 -10.03
C LEU A 482 -7.07 14.81 -9.76
N TYR A 483 -7.36 15.93 -9.10
CA TYR A 483 -8.71 16.41 -8.81
C TYR A 483 -9.48 16.82 -10.08
N GLU A 484 -8.83 17.51 -11.01
CA GLU A 484 -9.40 17.86 -12.32
C GLU A 484 -9.81 16.61 -13.11
N ARG A 485 -9.04 15.52 -13.00
CA ARG A 485 -9.27 14.26 -13.72
C ARG A 485 -10.17 13.24 -13.01
N LEU A 486 -10.70 13.57 -11.83
CA LEU A 486 -11.60 12.68 -11.08
C LEU A 486 -12.76 12.09 -11.89
N PRO A 487 -13.42 12.80 -12.84
CA PRO A 487 -14.50 12.21 -13.65
C PRO A 487 -14.09 10.96 -14.44
N SER A 488 -12.82 10.87 -14.83
CA SER A 488 -12.27 9.73 -15.60
C SER A 488 -11.51 8.71 -14.73
N MET A 489 -11.29 9.03 -13.45
CA MET A 489 -10.48 8.23 -12.55
C MET A 489 -11.25 7.00 -12.06
N ASP A 490 -10.57 5.85 -12.01
CA ASP A 490 -11.09 4.63 -11.43
C ASP A 490 -11.56 4.85 -9.98
N VAL A 491 -12.73 4.31 -9.66
CA VAL A 491 -13.42 4.54 -8.38
C VAL A 491 -12.58 4.12 -7.18
N GLU A 492 -11.81 3.03 -7.29
CA GLU A 492 -10.93 2.63 -6.19
C GLU A 492 -9.73 3.57 -6.04
N CYS A 493 -9.16 4.06 -7.15
CA CYS A 493 -8.09 5.05 -7.11
C CYS A 493 -8.58 6.35 -6.48
N ALA A 494 -9.77 6.82 -6.87
CA ALA A 494 -10.42 7.96 -6.25
C ALA A 494 -10.65 7.69 -4.75
N HIS A 495 -11.13 6.49 -4.38
CA HIS A 495 -11.35 6.11 -2.97
C HIS A 495 -10.09 6.17 -2.11
N ARG A 496 -8.97 5.71 -2.67
CA ARG A 496 -7.66 5.84 -2.03
C ARG A 496 -7.22 7.30 -1.96
N PHE A 497 -7.54 8.11 -2.97
CA PHE A 497 -7.16 9.52 -3.04
C PHE A 497 -7.83 10.36 -1.95
N TRP A 498 -9.16 10.31 -1.77
CA TRP A 498 -9.81 11.08 -0.69
C TRP A 498 -9.49 10.54 0.71
N THR A 499 -9.29 9.22 0.82
CA THR A 499 -8.82 8.60 2.08
C THR A 499 -7.41 9.08 2.43
N TRP A 500 -6.49 9.12 1.46
CA TRP A 500 -5.15 9.64 1.64
C TRP A 500 -5.16 11.14 1.97
N LEU A 501 -5.92 11.94 1.22
CA LEU A 501 -5.95 13.39 1.39
C LEU A 501 -6.49 13.77 2.76
N SER A 502 -7.57 13.15 3.23
CA SER A 502 -8.11 13.40 4.58
C SER A 502 -7.09 13.13 5.69
N HIS A 503 -6.32 12.05 5.58
CA HIS A 503 -5.24 11.73 6.53
C HIS A 503 -4.04 12.69 6.37
N HIS A 504 -3.69 13.09 5.15
CA HIS A 504 -2.67 14.10 4.90
C HIS A 504 -3.05 15.42 5.57
N LEU A 505 -4.27 15.93 5.34
CA LEU A 505 -4.79 17.16 5.95
C LEU A 505 -4.77 17.10 7.48
N SER A 506 -5.08 15.94 8.09
CA SER A 506 -5.00 15.80 9.56
C SER A 506 -3.60 16.02 10.14
N ASN A 507 -2.55 15.81 9.34
CA ASN A 507 -1.16 16.03 9.73
C ASN A 507 -0.69 17.48 9.53
N PHE A 508 -1.44 18.29 8.77
CA PHE A 508 -1.12 19.69 8.45
C PHE A 508 -2.20 20.69 8.90
N GLY A 509 -2.95 20.32 9.94
CA GLY A 509 -3.90 21.23 10.60
C GLY A 509 -5.19 21.48 9.82
N TYR A 510 -5.53 20.62 8.85
CA TYR A 510 -6.70 20.76 7.97
C TYR A 510 -6.68 22.01 7.07
N LEU A 511 -5.49 22.54 6.78
CA LEU A 511 -5.31 23.68 5.89
C LEU A 511 -5.25 23.21 4.43
N TRP A 512 -6.14 23.75 3.60
CA TRP A 512 -6.16 23.53 2.16
C TRP A 512 -6.70 24.78 1.45
N ASN A 513 -6.26 25.03 0.21
CA ASN A 513 -6.77 26.13 -0.60
C ASN A 513 -8.10 25.75 -1.27
N TRP A 514 -9.17 25.65 -0.48
CA TRP A 514 -10.50 25.25 -0.96
C TRP A 514 -11.05 26.14 -2.09
N ALA A 515 -10.62 27.40 -2.17
CA ALA A 515 -11.05 28.33 -3.22
C ALA A 515 -10.70 27.86 -4.64
N GLU A 516 -9.63 27.08 -4.81
CA GLU A 516 -9.27 26.45 -6.10
C GLU A 516 -10.35 25.49 -6.60
N TRP A 517 -11.19 24.97 -5.72
CA TRP A 517 -12.24 23.99 -6.05
C TRP A 517 -13.65 24.59 -6.05
N SER A 518 -13.75 25.92 -6.14
CA SER A 518 -15.03 26.65 -6.13
C SER A 518 -15.97 26.23 -7.27
N ALA A 519 -15.44 25.76 -8.40
CA ALA A 519 -16.24 25.22 -9.50
C ALA A 519 -17.16 24.06 -9.07
N ALA A 520 -16.77 23.26 -8.06
CA ALA A 520 -17.61 22.20 -7.53
C ALA A 520 -18.84 22.71 -6.75
N LEU A 521 -18.87 23.98 -6.38
CA LEU A 521 -20.04 24.59 -5.73
C LEU A 521 -21.25 24.67 -6.67
N GLU A 522 -21.01 24.71 -7.99
CA GLU A 522 -22.04 24.80 -9.02
C GLU A 522 -22.40 23.43 -9.62
N GLN A 523 -21.62 22.40 -9.32
CA GLN A 523 -21.85 21.04 -9.81
C GLN A 523 -22.91 20.31 -8.96
N PRO A 524 -23.63 19.32 -9.54
CA PRO A 524 -24.57 18.51 -8.77
C PRO A 524 -23.87 17.66 -7.70
N ASP A 525 -24.61 17.26 -6.67
CA ASP A 525 -24.05 16.61 -5.47
C ASP A 525 -23.39 15.24 -5.72
N ASP A 526 -23.79 14.55 -6.79
CA ASP A 526 -23.27 13.26 -7.23
C ASP A 526 -22.10 13.37 -8.23
N HIS A 527 -21.68 14.60 -8.59
CA HIS A 527 -20.48 14.81 -9.41
C HIS A 527 -19.23 14.31 -8.69
N SER A 528 -18.29 13.67 -9.40
CA SER A 528 -17.11 13.01 -8.83
C SER A 528 -16.28 13.94 -7.93
N GLN A 529 -16.11 15.20 -8.34
CA GLN A 529 -15.43 16.24 -7.57
C GLN A 529 -16.18 16.65 -6.29
N CYS A 530 -17.52 16.71 -6.33
CA CYS A 530 -18.36 16.98 -5.16
C CYS A 530 -18.29 15.82 -4.16
N VAL A 531 -18.39 14.59 -4.68
CA VAL A 531 -18.21 13.35 -3.90
C VAL A 531 -16.84 13.36 -3.23
N PHE A 532 -15.78 13.66 -3.98
CA PHE A 532 -14.41 13.72 -3.46
C PHE A 532 -14.26 14.70 -2.29
N ILE A 533 -14.79 15.91 -2.42
CA ILE A 533 -14.76 16.90 -1.33
C ILE A 533 -15.54 16.39 -0.12
N ARG A 534 -16.79 15.95 -0.32
CA ARG A 534 -17.66 15.45 0.76
C ARG A 534 -17.02 14.30 1.51
N GLU A 535 -16.50 13.30 0.80
CA GLU A 535 -15.89 12.11 1.41
C GLU A 535 -14.54 12.43 2.09
N THR A 536 -13.77 13.37 1.54
CA THR A 536 -12.55 13.89 2.21
C THR A 536 -12.90 14.55 3.54
N LEU A 537 -13.92 15.41 3.56
CA LEU A 537 -14.37 16.13 4.76
C LEU A 537 -15.02 15.20 5.78
N GLU A 538 -15.80 14.21 5.33
CA GLU A 538 -16.37 13.19 6.20
C GLU A 538 -15.27 12.41 6.94
N LYS A 539 -14.24 11.94 6.23
CA LYS A 539 -13.09 11.27 6.86
C LYS A 539 -12.27 12.22 7.74
N ALA A 540 -12.11 13.50 7.36
CA ALA A 540 -11.46 14.50 8.20
C ALA A 540 -12.21 14.73 9.52
N MET A 541 -13.56 14.74 9.51
CA MET A 541 -14.38 14.80 10.72
C MET A 541 -14.17 13.58 11.60
N ARG A 542 -14.06 12.36 11.02
CA ARG A 542 -13.76 11.13 11.78
C ARG A 542 -12.38 11.15 12.44
N LEU A 543 -11.41 11.87 11.86
CA LEU A 543 -10.07 12.09 12.41
C LEU A 543 -10.01 13.31 13.37
N SER A 544 -11.10 14.05 13.50
CA SER A 544 -11.22 15.23 14.37
C SER A 544 -12.61 15.29 15.02
N TYR A 545 -13.28 16.44 14.94
CA TYR A 545 -14.64 16.67 15.41
C TYR A 545 -15.28 17.75 14.54
N PHE A 546 -16.61 17.72 14.44
CA PHE A 546 -17.41 18.54 13.53
C PHE A 546 -17.03 20.02 13.53
N GLU A 547 -17.07 20.67 14.71
CA GLU A 547 -16.81 22.12 14.83
C GLU A 547 -15.44 22.53 14.29
N ARG A 548 -14.38 21.74 14.53
CA ARG A 548 -13.04 22.08 14.04
C ARG A 548 -12.93 22.01 12.52
N ILE A 549 -13.62 21.06 11.89
CA ILE A 549 -13.63 20.98 10.42
C ILE A 549 -14.48 22.10 9.84
N LYS A 550 -15.64 22.39 10.44
CA LYS A 550 -16.49 23.51 10.04
C LYS A 550 -15.75 24.86 10.12
N GLU A 551 -15.02 25.11 11.20
CA GLU A 551 -14.21 26.32 11.39
C GLU A 551 -13.02 26.42 10.42
N ALA A 552 -12.48 25.28 9.96
CA ALA A 552 -11.39 25.24 8.99
C ALA A 552 -11.83 25.48 7.53
N LEU A 553 -13.14 25.45 7.26
CA LEU A 553 -13.71 25.58 5.92
C LEU A 553 -14.21 27.01 5.64
N PRO A 554 -14.09 27.49 4.39
CA PRO A 554 -14.84 28.65 3.93
C PRO A 554 -16.35 28.40 4.03
N GLU A 555 -17.13 29.46 4.26
CA GLU A 555 -18.59 29.38 4.48
C GLU A 555 -19.32 28.68 3.32
N GLU A 556 -18.92 28.95 2.09
CA GLU A 556 -19.49 28.36 0.87
C GLU A 556 -19.33 26.83 0.82
N PHE A 557 -18.23 26.30 1.37
CA PHE A 557 -17.92 24.87 1.39
C PHE A 557 -18.60 24.12 2.53
N GLN A 558 -19.24 24.82 3.48
CA GLN A 558 -19.99 24.17 4.55
C GLN A 558 -21.21 23.38 4.03
N LYS A 559 -21.64 23.61 2.78
CA LYS A 559 -22.66 22.78 2.12
C LYS A 559 -22.26 21.30 1.97
N PHE A 560 -20.96 21.00 1.96
CA PHE A 560 -20.45 19.63 1.78
C PHE A 560 -20.33 18.84 3.09
N ILE A 561 -20.60 19.46 4.24
CA ILE A 561 -20.68 18.79 5.54
C ILE A 561 -22.14 18.78 6.02
N PRO A 562 -22.53 17.86 6.92
CA PRO A 562 -23.86 17.87 7.52
C PRO A 562 -24.17 19.20 8.23
N SER A 563 -25.44 19.59 8.29
CA SER A 563 -25.87 20.81 8.99
C SER A 563 -25.66 20.74 10.51
N GLU A 564 -25.69 19.53 11.06
CA GLU A 564 -25.54 19.24 12.48
C GLU A 564 -24.42 18.24 12.73
N ALA A 565 -23.89 18.24 13.95
CA ALA A 565 -22.86 17.30 14.34
C ALA A 565 -23.36 15.84 14.22
N PRO A 566 -22.53 14.90 13.72
CA PRO A 566 -22.90 13.49 13.58
C PRO A 566 -23.41 12.87 14.89
N GLY A 567 -24.65 12.36 14.87
CA GLY A 567 -25.33 11.84 16.06
C GLY A 567 -26.39 10.77 15.74
N PRO A 568 -27.04 10.21 16.77
CA PRO A 568 -28.12 9.25 16.58
C PRO A 568 -29.39 9.93 16.04
N SER A 569 -30.13 9.22 15.19
CA SER A 569 -31.45 9.61 14.70
C SER A 569 -32.50 8.71 15.34
N TRP A 570 -32.99 9.09 16.53
CA TRP A 570 -33.93 8.24 17.28
C TRP A 570 -35.38 8.46 16.86
N LYS A 571 -36.01 7.40 16.32
CA LYS A 571 -37.40 7.47 15.81
C LYS A 571 -38.43 7.87 16.86
N PHE A 572 -38.17 7.53 18.12
CA PHE A 572 -39.10 7.73 19.23
C PHE A 572 -38.78 8.96 20.09
N GLU A 573 -37.95 9.89 19.61
CA GLU A 573 -37.51 11.07 20.38
C GLU A 573 -38.66 12.01 20.73
N SER A 574 -39.54 12.29 19.77
CA SER A 574 -40.66 13.20 19.99
C SER A 574 -41.68 12.62 20.98
N PRO A 575 -42.09 13.37 22.01
CA PRO A 575 -43.18 12.97 22.91
C PRO A 575 -44.52 12.74 22.18
N ASP A 576 -44.70 13.38 21.02
CA ASP A 576 -45.91 13.26 20.19
C ASP A 576 -45.95 11.96 19.37
N HIS A 577 -44.84 11.21 19.33
CA HIS A 577 -44.78 9.97 18.58
C HIS A 577 -45.70 8.90 19.22
N PRO A 578 -46.56 8.20 18.44
CA PRO A 578 -47.59 7.27 18.99
C PRO A 578 -47.05 6.17 19.92
N TYR A 579 -45.79 5.78 19.69
CA TYR A 579 -45.10 4.72 20.42
C TYR A 579 -44.05 5.23 21.42
N HIS A 580 -43.93 6.55 21.64
CA HIS A 580 -42.95 7.14 22.56
C HIS A 580 -43.04 6.56 23.98
N ALA A 581 -44.27 6.34 24.48
CA ALA A 581 -44.49 5.76 25.81
C ALA A 581 -43.97 4.31 25.91
N MET A 582 -44.14 3.51 24.87
CA MET A 582 -43.62 2.13 24.81
C MET A 582 -42.09 2.13 24.76
N ALA A 583 -41.50 2.97 23.91
CA ALA A 583 -40.05 3.11 23.79
C ALA A 583 -39.41 3.60 25.10
N SER A 584 -40.02 4.58 25.75
CA SER A 584 -39.58 5.09 27.05
C SER A 584 -39.65 4.03 28.14
N ALA A 585 -40.68 3.17 28.14
CA ALA A 585 -40.79 2.07 29.11
C ALA A 585 -39.67 1.03 28.91
N VAL A 586 -39.38 0.64 27.66
CA VAL A 586 -38.26 -0.26 27.35
C VAL A 586 -36.93 0.39 27.74
N LEU A 587 -36.69 1.63 27.32
CA LEU A 587 -35.46 2.35 27.62
C LEU A 587 -35.20 2.50 29.13
N ASN A 588 -36.25 2.78 29.91
CA ASN A 588 -36.15 2.84 31.37
C ASN A 588 -35.86 1.48 32.00
N SER A 589 -36.43 0.39 31.47
CA SER A 589 -36.12 -0.99 31.88
C SER A 589 -34.65 -1.33 31.64
N LEU A 590 -34.09 -0.92 30.48
CA LEU A 590 -32.67 -1.10 30.16
C LEU A 590 -31.77 -0.25 31.07
N ARG A 591 -32.14 1.01 31.34
CA ARG A 591 -31.41 1.89 32.29
C ARG A 591 -31.40 1.32 33.71
N ALA A 592 -32.51 0.73 34.13
CA ALA A 592 -32.64 0.04 35.42
C ALA A 592 -31.83 -1.26 35.48
N LYS A 593 -31.18 -1.67 34.38
CA LYS A 593 -30.35 -2.88 34.32
C LYS A 593 -31.14 -4.15 34.64
N ASN A 594 -32.42 -4.18 34.29
CA ASN A 594 -33.32 -5.33 34.48
C ASN A 594 -32.75 -6.58 33.81
N SER A 595 -33.13 -7.74 34.35
CA SER A 595 -32.69 -9.05 33.84
C SER A 595 -33.27 -9.33 32.46
N ILE A 596 -32.66 -10.30 31.76
CA ILE A 596 -33.11 -10.74 30.44
C ILE A 596 -34.58 -11.16 30.50
N GLU A 597 -34.97 -11.94 31.51
CA GLU A 597 -36.33 -12.46 31.67
C GLU A 597 -37.35 -11.33 31.89
N GLN A 598 -37.00 -10.31 32.68
CA GLN A 598 -37.87 -9.15 32.93
C GLN A 598 -38.11 -8.34 31.67
N ILE A 599 -37.07 -8.15 30.86
CA ILE A 599 -37.17 -7.43 29.59
C ILE A 599 -38.00 -8.25 28.60
N GLU A 600 -37.77 -9.55 28.50
CA GLU A 600 -38.53 -10.43 27.61
C GLU A 600 -40.04 -10.43 27.97
N GLN A 601 -40.38 -10.49 29.26
CA GLN A 601 -41.78 -10.35 29.71
C GLN A 601 -42.37 -9.00 29.34
N THR A 602 -41.59 -7.93 29.44
CA THR A 602 -42.02 -6.58 29.04
C THR A 602 -42.29 -6.54 27.54
N LEU A 603 -41.38 -7.06 26.72
CA LEU A 603 -41.53 -7.09 25.25
C LEU A 603 -42.71 -7.96 24.82
N GLU A 604 -42.93 -9.11 25.45
CA GLU A 604 -44.07 -9.98 25.15
C GLU A 604 -45.41 -9.34 25.55
N SER A 605 -45.45 -8.61 26.67
CA SER A 605 -46.64 -7.83 27.05
C SER A 605 -46.95 -6.73 26.04
N MET A 606 -45.90 -6.09 25.50
CA MET A 606 -46.02 -5.04 24.49
C MET A 606 -46.44 -5.58 23.12
N LYS A 607 -45.97 -6.77 22.74
CA LYS A 607 -46.39 -7.48 21.51
C LYS A 607 -47.90 -7.72 21.47
N ASN A 608 -48.51 -7.93 22.63
CA ASN A 608 -49.94 -8.17 22.78
C ASN A 608 -50.74 -6.91 23.16
N ALA A 609 -50.17 -5.71 23.00
CA ALA A 609 -50.86 -4.46 23.33
C ALA A 609 -52.00 -4.16 22.32
N PRO A 610 -53.14 -3.59 22.78
CA PRO A 610 -54.30 -3.31 21.92
C PRO A 610 -53.98 -2.41 20.71
N ARG A 611 -53.00 -1.52 20.87
CA ARG A 611 -52.56 -0.60 19.81
C ARG A 611 -51.83 -1.30 18.64
N LEU A 612 -51.48 -2.57 18.78
CA LEU A 612 -50.83 -3.39 17.75
C LEU A 612 -51.75 -4.49 17.21
N GLU A 613 -53.01 -4.58 17.65
CA GLU A 613 -53.94 -5.64 17.23
C GLU A 613 -54.25 -5.61 15.73
N SER A 614 -54.13 -4.45 15.08
CA SER A 614 -54.32 -4.30 13.64
C SER A 614 -53.18 -4.87 12.80
N LEU A 615 -52.04 -5.22 13.41
CA LEU A 615 -50.85 -5.75 12.74
C LEU A 615 -50.86 -7.28 12.74
N THR A 616 -50.32 -7.86 11.67
CA THR A 616 -50.05 -9.30 11.57
C THR A 616 -49.06 -9.78 12.64
N ALA A 617 -48.94 -11.09 12.86
CA ALA A 617 -47.97 -11.64 13.80
C ALA A 617 -46.52 -11.23 13.46
N ASN A 618 -46.17 -11.25 12.17
CA ASN A 618 -44.84 -10.87 11.69
C ASN A 618 -44.57 -9.37 11.86
N GLU A 619 -45.52 -8.51 11.50
CA GLU A 619 -45.38 -7.05 11.67
C GLU A 619 -45.23 -6.66 13.15
N ARG A 620 -45.91 -7.38 14.07
CA ARG A 620 -45.70 -7.20 15.50
C ARG A 620 -44.31 -7.60 15.95
N GLU A 621 -43.76 -8.70 15.43
CA GLU A 621 -42.38 -9.10 15.73
C GLU A 621 -41.35 -8.11 15.20
N ASP A 622 -41.58 -7.59 13.99
CA ASP A 622 -40.74 -6.57 13.36
C ASP A 622 -40.76 -5.27 14.16
N PHE A 623 -41.94 -4.81 14.57
CA PHE A 623 -42.09 -3.64 15.43
C PHE A 623 -41.39 -3.81 16.78
N ILE A 624 -41.55 -4.96 17.45
CA ILE A 624 -40.90 -5.20 18.74
C ILE A 624 -39.37 -5.28 18.59
N ARG A 625 -38.89 -5.83 17.47
CA ARG A 625 -37.46 -5.83 17.11
C ARG A 625 -36.92 -4.43 16.87
N GLU A 626 -37.63 -3.58 16.13
CA GLU A 626 -37.29 -2.17 15.95
C GLU A 626 -37.24 -1.45 17.30
N LEU A 627 -38.32 -1.54 18.08
CA LEU A 627 -38.46 -0.89 19.38
C LEU A 627 -37.31 -1.25 20.32
N PHE A 628 -37.04 -2.56 20.48
CA PHE A 628 -35.99 -3.03 21.37
C PHE A 628 -34.60 -2.62 20.91
N THR A 629 -34.31 -2.77 19.62
CA THR A 629 -33.00 -2.45 19.03
C THR A 629 -32.72 -0.96 19.12
N GLU A 630 -33.67 -0.10 18.75
CA GLU A 630 -33.59 1.37 18.90
C GLU A 630 -33.31 1.78 20.36
N CYS A 631 -33.98 1.16 21.34
CA CYS A 631 -33.74 1.45 22.75
C CYS A 631 -32.35 0.99 23.22
N VAL A 632 -31.87 -0.16 22.76
CA VAL A 632 -30.50 -0.64 23.03
C VAL A 632 -29.46 0.33 22.45
N LEU A 633 -29.65 0.76 21.21
CA LEU A 633 -28.77 1.71 20.54
C LEU A 633 -28.78 3.08 21.23
N MET A 634 -29.96 3.58 21.62
CA MET A 634 -30.07 4.84 22.37
C MET A 634 -29.38 4.80 23.73
N LEU A 635 -29.52 3.71 24.47
CA LEU A 635 -28.84 3.58 25.76
C LEU A 635 -27.31 3.59 25.57
N GLY A 636 -26.84 3.05 24.46
CA GLY A 636 -25.43 2.94 24.10
C GLY A 636 -24.83 4.14 23.36
N SER A 637 -25.62 5.12 22.94
CA SER A 637 -25.24 6.12 21.92
C SER A 637 -24.09 7.05 22.32
N LYS A 638 -23.74 7.12 23.61
CA LYS A 638 -22.69 8.01 24.13
C LYS A 638 -21.29 7.69 23.62
N SER A 639 -20.93 6.41 23.47
CA SER A 639 -19.64 6.00 22.90
C SER A 639 -19.67 4.55 22.43
N PHE A 640 -18.69 4.15 21.61
CA PHE A 640 -18.54 2.76 21.16
C PHE A 640 -18.53 1.74 22.30
N SER A 641 -17.83 2.05 23.40
CA SER A 641 -17.78 1.15 24.55
C SER A 641 -19.13 1.03 25.28
N HIS A 642 -19.94 2.11 25.32
CA HIS A 642 -21.25 2.06 25.97
C HIS A 642 -22.19 1.13 25.19
N VAL A 643 -22.30 1.31 23.88
CA VAL A 643 -23.18 0.46 23.06
C VAL A 643 -22.76 -1.01 23.08
N LEU A 644 -21.45 -1.31 23.09
CA LEU A 644 -20.97 -2.68 23.23
C LEU A 644 -21.37 -3.30 24.58
N ASN A 645 -21.20 -2.58 25.68
CA ASN A 645 -21.62 -3.06 27.01
C ASN A 645 -23.13 -3.35 27.09
N VAL A 646 -23.95 -2.56 26.39
CA VAL A 646 -25.41 -2.79 26.34
C VAL A 646 -25.73 -4.00 25.45
N ILE A 647 -25.11 -4.10 24.28
CA ILE A 647 -25.29 -5.24 23.36
C ILE A 647 -24.89 -6.56 24.06
N GLU A 648 -23.73 -6.61 24.72
CA GLU A 648 -23.25 -7.83 25.40
C GLU A 648 -24.18 -8.27 26.53
N ARG A 649 -24.70 -7.32 27.30
CA ARG A 649 -25.65 -7.59 28.39
C ARG A 649 -26.95 -8.23 27.89
N TYR A 650 -27.42 -7.81 26.72
CA TYR A 650 -28.70 -8.23 26.15
C TYR A 650 -28.55 -9.08 24.89
N LEU A 651 -27.37 -9.70 24.72
CA LEU A 651 -26.99 -10.41 23.50
C LEU A 651 -27.93 -11.57 23.19
N THR A 652 -28.36 -12.31 24.21
CA THR A 652 -29.26 -13.47 24.06
C THR A 652 -30.60 -13.06 23.44
N ILE A 653 -31.17 -11.93 23.88
CA ILE A 653 -32.41 -11.37 23.32
C ILE A 653 -32.17 -10.97 21.86
N LEU A 654 -31.09 -10.23 21.59
CA LEU A 654 -30.74 -9.79 20.24
C LEU A 654 -30.56 -10.97 19.28
N GLN A 655 -29.87 -12.04 19.68
CA GLN A 655 -29.71 -13.25 18.87
C GLN A 655 -31.04 -13.96 18.61
N ARG A 656 -31.90 -14.07 19.62
CA ARG A 656 -33.21 -14.73 19.49
C ARG A 656 -34.13 -13.99 18.52
N MET A 657 -34.17 -12.66 18.63
CA MET A 657 -34.96 -11.80 17.75
C MET A 657 -34.46 -11.79 16.30
N ASN A 658 -33.23 -12.24 16.05
CA ASN A 658 -32.57 -12.28 14.76
C ASN A 658 -32.29 -13.73 14.28
N SER A 659 -33.19 -14.64 14.63
CA SER A 659 -33.07 -16.06 14.26
C SER A 659 -33.29 -16.33 12.77
N THR A 660 -34.12 -15.54 12.09
CA THR A 660 -34.42 -15.66 10.65
C THR A 660 -33.59 -14.71 9.79
N PRO A 661 -33.35 -15.04 8.50
CA PRO A 661 -32.66 -14.14 7.56
C PRO A 661 -33.34 -12.77 7.41
N GLU A 662 -34.68 -12.74 7.37
CA GLU A 662 -35.48 -11.52 7.25
C GLU A 662 -35.32 -10.63 8.49
N ALA A 663 -35.28 -11.24 9.68
CA ALA A 663 -35.09 -10.51 10.93
C ALA A 663 -33.69 -9.88 11.01
N ARG A 664 -32.65 -10.59 10.59
CA ARG A 664 -31.27 -10.08 10.52
C ARG A 664 -31.18 -8.87 9.58
N LEU A 665 -31.76 -8.98 8.38
CA LEU A 665 -31.81 -7.87 7.43
C LEU A 665 -32.56 -6.66 8.00
N HIS A 666 -33.69 -6.88 8.66
CA HIS A 666 -34.42 -5.81 9.31
C HIS A 666 -33.60 -5.12 10.41
N THR A 667 -32.83 -5.88 11.22
CA THR A 667 -31.93 -5.30 12.22
C THR A 667 -30.81 -4.49 11.59
N VAL A 668 -30.26 -4.91 10.44
CA VAL A 668 -29.32 -4.08 9.66
C VAL A 668 -29.99 -2.76 9.26
N LYS A 669 -31.23 -2.80 8.74
CA LYS A 669 -32.00 -1.59 8.36
C LYS A 669 -32.25 -0.67 9.56
N ILE A 670 -32.60 -1.22 10.73
CA ILE A 670 -32.78 -0.43 11.96
C ILE A 670 -31.48 0.29 12.35
N VAL A 671 -30.35 -0.43 12.36
CA VAL A 671 -29.04 0.15 12.71
C VAL A 671 -28.64 1.24 11.70
N ALA A 672 -28.89 1.01 10.41
CA ALA A 672 -28.60 1.98 9.36
C ALA A 672 -29.46 3.25 9.53
N GLN A 673 -30.76 3.10 9.77
CA GLN A 673 -31.66 4.25 9.96
C GLN A 673 -31.31 5.04 11.23
N PHE A 674 -31.00 4.34 12.32
CA PHE A 674 -30.62 4.95 13.59
C PHE A 674 -29.32 5.77 13.47
N TRP A 675 -28.34 5.29 12.70
CA TRP A 675 -27.03 5.92 12.52
C TRP A 675 -26.84 6.60 11.17
N LYS A 676 -27.92 6.96 10.46
CA LYS A 676 -27.85 7.61 9.13
C LYS A 676 -27.01 8.89 9.11
N ASN A 677 -26.97 9.62 10.23
CA ASN A 677 -26.18 10.84 10.39
C ASN A 677 -24.75 10.59 10.93
N ASN A 678 -24.42 9.35 11.29
CA ASN A 678 -23.10 8.94 11.79
C ASN A 678 -22.69 7.57 11.22
N THR A 679 -22.30 7.61 9.96
CA THR A 679 -21.85 6.47 9.14
C THR A 679 -20.67 5.71 9.76
N GLN A 680 -19.83 6.35 10.57
CA GLN A 680 -18.75 5.70 11.30
C GLN A 680 -19.30 4.76 12.39
N PHE A 681 -20.25 5.23 13.19
CA PHE A 681 -20.93 4.40 14.19
C PHE A 681 -21.71 3.26 13.54
N MET A 682 -22.38 3.54 12.42
CA MET A 682 -23.10 2.53 11.64
C MET A 682 -22.16 1.37 11.25
N GLY A 683 -21.05 1.66 10.59
CA GLY A 683 -20.12 0.63 10.13
C GLY A 683 -19.50 -0.17 11.26
N ILE A 684 -19.09 0.50 12.36
CA ILE A 684 -18.52 -0.18 13.55
C ILE A 684 -19.55 -1.10 14.22
N LEU A 685 -20.82 -0.70 14.27
CA LEU A 685 -21.85 -1.49 14.91
C LEU A 685 -22.29 -2.69 14.09
N LEU A 686 -22.46 -2.53 12.78
CA LEU A 686 -22.72 -3.66 11.88
C LEU A 686 -21.57 -4.68 11.95
N ASP A 687 -20.32 -4.18 11.96
CA ASP A 687 -19.12 -4.99 12.16
C ASP A 687 -19.19 -5.82 13.46
N LYS A 688 -19.58 -5.19 14.57
CA LYS A 688 -19.65 -5.84 15.89
C LYS A 688 -20.84 -6.79 16.00
N MET A 689 -22.01 -6.41 15.49
CA MET A 689 -23.19 -7.28 15.46
C MET A 689 -22.94 -8.54 14.62
N LEU A 690 -22.16 -8.44 13.54
CA LEU A 690 -21.69 -9.59 12.77
C LEU A 690 -20.83 -10.53 13.63
N ASN A 691 -19.88 -9.99 14.42
CA ASN A 691 -19.03 -10.80 15.31
C ASN A 691 -19.85 -11.52 16.40
N TYR A 692 -20.87 -10.85 16.93
CA TYR A 692 -21.77 -11.45 17.93
C TYR A 692 -22.86 -12.35 17.33
N ARG A 693 -22.88 -12.55 16.00
CA ARG A 693 -23.91 -13.32 15.28
C ARG A 693 -25.34 -12.80 15.53
N VAL A 694 -25.47 -11.49 15.77
CA VAL A 694 -26.77 -10.81 15.79
C VAL A 694 -27.26 -10.58 14.37
N VAL A 695 -26.33 -10.27 13.46
CA VAL A 695 -26.56 -10.25 12.00
C VAL A 695 -25.55 -11.16 11.32
N ASP A 696 -25.77 -11.49 10.05
CA ASP A 696 -24.84 -12.24 9.22
C ASP A 696 -24.35 -11.42 8.02
N ALA A 697 -23.35 -11.94 7.32
CA ALA A 697 -22.76 -11.27 6.16
C ALA A 697 -23.78 -11.12 5.01
N ILE A 698 -24.67 -12.10 4.84
CA ILE A 698 -25.70 -12.09 3.79
C ILE A 698 -26.69 -10.93 4.01
N ALA A 699 -27.12 -10.68 5.25
CA ALA A 699 -28.00 -9.57 5.59
C ALA A 699 -27.36 -8.22 5.25
N ILE A 700 -26.07 -8.04 5.53
CA ILE A 700 -25.35 -6.81 5.19
C ILE A 700 -25.23 -6.65 3.67
N VAL A 701 -24.86 -7.72 2.95
CA VAL A 701 -24.80 -7.71 1.47
C VAL A 701 -26.16 -7.33 0.89
N LYS A 702 -27.25 -7.95 1.34
CA LYS A 702 -28.61 -7.62 0.87
C LYS A 702 -28.97 -6.16 1.14
N TRP A 703 -28.65 -5.63 2.33
CA TRP A 703 -28.92 -4.25 2.70
C TRP A 703 -28.23 -3.24 1.76
N VAL A 704 -26.98 -3.48 1.37
CA VAL A 704 -26.24 -2.62 0.44
C VAL A 704 -26.97 -2.44 -0.90
N PHE A 705 -27.70 -3.46 -1.37
CA PHE A 705 -28.45 -3.45 -2.62
C PHE A 705 -29.96 -3.23 -2.42
N GLU A 706 -30.40 -2.70 -1.28
CA GLU A 706 -31.79 -2.27 -1.10
C GLU A 706 -32.07 -0.98 -1.88
N PRO A 707 -33.28 -0.80 -2.47
CA PRO A 707 -33.65 0.40 -3.22
C PRO A 707 -33.34 1.71 -2.52
N GLU A 708 -33.62 1.78 -1.22
CA GLU A 708 -33.36 2.96 -0.39
C GLU A 708 -31.87 3.36 -0.37
N VAL A 709 -30.98 2.37 -0.42
CA VAL A 709 -29.52 2.56 -0.37
C VAL A 709 -28.97 2.82 -1.77
N TRP A 710 -29.25 1.95 -2.75
CA TRP A 710 -28.64 2.08 -4.07
C TRP A 710 -29.20 3.25 -4.89
N GLN A 711 -30.39 3.78 -4.58
CA GLN A 711 -30.91 4.98 -5.24
C GLN A 711 -30.33 6.27 -4.66
N ASN A 712 -30.06 6.32 -3.35
CA ASN A 712 -29.73 7.57 -2.66
C ASN A 712 -28.28 7.66 -2.17
N GLU A 713 -27.65 6.53 -1.84
CA GLU A 713 -26.37 6.49 -1.11
C GLU A 713 -25.27 5.72 -1.87
N TRP A 714 -25.54 5.24 -3.08
CA TRP A 714 -24.59 4.48 -3.89
C TRP A 714 -23.25 5.19 -4.16
N HIS A 715 -23.26 6.53 -4.22
CA HIS A 715 -22.06 7.35 -4.44
C HIS A 715 -21.26 7.59 -3.16
N ARG A 716 -21.75 7.14 -1.99
CA ARG A 716 -21.14 7.38 -0.67
C ARG A 716 -20.14 6.29 -0.32
N SER A 717 -19.00 6.65 0.26
CA SER A 717 -17.93 5.66 0.51
C SER A 717 -18.31 4.63 1.59
N PHE A 718 -19.11 5.03 2.57
CA PHE A 718 -19.38 4.19 3.74
C PHE A 718 -20.10 2.88 3.40
N VAL A 719 -20.95 2.88 2.38
CA VAL A 719 -21.67 1.69 1.89
C VAL A 719 -20.67 0.62 1.44
N TRP A 720 -19.72 1.03 0.61
CA TRP A 720 -18.68 0.16 0.06
C TRP A 720 -17.62 -0.22 1.09
N ASP A 721 -17.29 0.69 2.01
CA ASP A 721 -16.42 0.40 3.16
C ASP A 721 -17.03 -0.71 4.04
N ILE A 722 -18.34 -0.66 4.33
CA ILE A 722 -19.06 -1.69 5.09
C ILE A 722 -19.07 -3.02 4.34
N LEU A 723 -19.36 -3.00 3.04
CA LEU A 723 -19.36 -4.20 2.20
C LEU A 723 -17.97 -4.85 2.19
N LYS A 724 -16.91 -4.09 1.88
CA LYS A 724 -15.52 -4.57 1.85
C LYS A 724 -15.09 -5.13 3.21
N ASN A 725 -15.42 -4.47 4.31
CA ASN A 725 -15.13 -4.97 5.66
C ASN A 725 -15.83 -6.30 5.95
N THR A 726 -17.09 -6.44 5.52
CA THR A 726 -17.87 -7.68 5.66
C THR A 726 -17.24 -8.82 4.87
N LEU A 727 -16.87 -8.59 3.60
CA LEU A 727 -16.24 -9.60 2.75
C LEU A 727 -14.85 -9.99 3.27
N ASN A 728 -14.04 -9.02 3.67
CA ASN A 728 -12.71 -9.27 4.25
C ASN A 728 -12.80 -10.13 5.51
N LYS A 729 -13.85 -9.98 6.33
CA LYS A 729 -14.08 -10.84 7.50
C LYS A 729 -14.42 -12.27 7.12
N VAL A 730 -15.29 -12.46 6.13
CA VAL A 730 -15.64 -13.79 5.63
C VAL A 730 -14.40 -14.51 5.11
N ILE A 731 -13.55 -13.81 4.34
CA ILE A 731 -12.26 -14.32 3.86
C ILE A 731 -11.31 -14.62 5.03
N SER A 732 -11.17 -13.69 5.98
CA SER A 732 -10.27 -13.86 7.13
C SER A 732 -10.66 -15.08 7.96
N ARG A 733 -11.96 -15.35 8.13
CA ARG A 733 -12.45 -16.54 8.82
C ARG A 733 -12.05 -17.83 8.11
N VAL A 734 -12.11 -17.88 6.77
CA VAL A 734 -11.58 -19.02 5.99
C VAL A 734 -10.08 -19.18 6.22
N GLY A 735 -9.32 -18.09 6.13
CA GLY A 735 -7.87 -18.07 6.35
C GLY A 735 -7.48 -18.63 7.73
N GLN A 736 -8.11 -18.13 8.79
CA GLN A 736 -7.87 -18.59 10.17
C GLN A 736 -8.13 -20.09 10.35
N VAL A 737 -9.18 -20.64 9.71
CA VAL A 737 -9.48 -22.08 9.80
C VAL A 737 -8.48 -22.89 8.96
N LYS A 738 -8.03 -22.39 7.81
CA LYS A 738 -6.96 -23.03 7.01
C LYS A 738 -5.63 -23.06 7.78
N ASP A 739 -5.25 -21.96 8.41
CA ASP A 739 -4.03 -21.87 9.21
C ASP A 739 -4.08 -22.87 10.36
N LYS A 740 -5.19 -22.90 11.11
CA LYS A 740 -5.44 -23.87 12.17
C LYS A 740 -5.38 -25.31 11.67
N LEU A 741 -5.95 -25.61 10.51
CA LEU A 741 -5.87 -26.94 9.91
C LEU A 741 -4.41 -27.31 9.62
N SER A 742 -3.63 -26.39 9.05
CA SER A 742 -2.22 -26.62 8.75
C SER A 742 -1.38 -26.91 10.01
N GLU A 743 -1.68 -26.25 11.13
CA GLU A 743 -1.03 -26.49 12.42
C GLU A 743 -1.38 -27.88 12.96
N VAL A 744 -2.66 -28.23 12.99
CA VAL A 744 -3.12 -29.55 13.48
C VAL A 744 -2.57 -30.69 12.61
N VAL A 745 -2.51 -30.51 11.30
CA VAL A 745 -1.92 -31.51 10.38
C VAL A 745 -0.42 -31.67 10.60
N LYS A 746 0.32 -30.58 10.87
CA LYS A 746 1.74 -30.66 11.24
C LYS A 746 1.95 -31.43 12.54
N GLU A 747 1.13 -31.18 13.55
CA GLU A 747 1.17 -31.92 14.82
C GLU A 747 0.84 -33.41 14.63
N PHE A 748 -0.19 -33.73 13.85
CA PHE A 748 -0.55 -35.11 13.51
C PHE A 748 0.58 -35.87 12.81
N ASN A 749 1.27 -35.22 11.87
CA ASN A 749 2.40 -35.81 11.15
C ASN A 749 3.63 -36.01 12.04
N ALA A 750 3.83 -35.14 13.05
CA ALA A 750 4.93 -35.25 13.99
C ALA A 750 4.70 -36.36 15.04
N THR A 751 3.46 -36.58 15.46
CA THR A 751 3.06 -37.70 16.32
C THR A 751 1.61 -38.05 15.99
N PRO A 752 1.30 -39.29 15.56
CA PRO A 752 -0.07 -39.67 15.19
C PRO A 752 -0.83 -40.42 16.31
N PRO A 753 -1.55 -39.73 17.23
CA PRO A 753 -2.60 -40.32 18.06
C PRO A 753 -3.91 -40.54 17.28
N THR A 754 -4.71 -41.51 17.74
CA THR A 754 -6.11 -41.70 17.29
C THR A 754 -7.00 -40.47 17.57
N GLN A 755 -6.80 -39.78 18.70
CA GLN A 755 -7.57 -38.56 19.05
C GLN A 755 -7.28 -37.39 18.10
N THR A 756 -6.07 -37.30 17.54
CA THR A 756 -5.69 -36.19 16.67
C THR A 756 -6.34 -36.30 15.28
N LYS A 757 -6.69 -37.52 14.83
CA LYS A 757 -7.42 -37.72 13.56
C LYS A 757 -8.84 -37.16 13.61
N GLU A 758 -9.57 -37.36 14.72
CA GLU A 758 -10.91 -36.79 14.92
C GLU A 758 -10.88 -35.25 14.96
N VAL A 759 -9.81 -34.67 15.53
CA VAL A 759 -9.61 -33.22 15.54
C VAL A 759 -9.36 -32.68 14.13
N VAL A 760 -8.52 -33.35 13.33
CA VAL A 760 -8.29 -32.99 11.92
C VAL A 760 -9.61 -33.00 11.16
N GLU A 761 -10.38 -34.09 11.24
CA GLU A 761 -11.68 -34.22 10.55
C GLU A 761 -12.69 -33.15 11.01
N GLY A 762 -12.70 -32.81 12.30
CA GLY A 762 -13.52 -31.72 12.83
C GLY A 762 -13.16 -30.34 12.26
N VAL A 763 -11.86 -30.06 12.10
CA VAL A 763 -11.38 -28.81 11.50
C VAL A 763 -11.63 -28.78 9.99
N GLU A 764 -11.46 -29.91 9.28
CA GLU A 764 -11.80 -30.05 7.86
C GLU A 764 -13.30 -29.82 7.59
N ASN A 765 -14.16 -30.39 8.42
CA ASN A 765 -15.60 -30.14 8.36
C ASN A 765 -15.93 -28.67 8.59
N THR A 766 -15.27 -28.04 9.58
CA THR A 766 -15.41 -26.60 9.83
C THR A 766 -14.95 -25.77 8.62
N LEU A 767 -13.83 -26.14 7.99
CA LEU A 767 -13.31 -25.49 6.80
C LEU A 767 -14.30 -25.59 5.62
N SER A 768 -14.89 -26.76 5.41
CA SER A 768 -15.92 -26.98 4.39
C SER A 768 -17.14 -26.07 4.61
N ILE A 769 -17.62 -25.96 5.86
CA ILE A 769 -18.74 -25.08 6.21
C ILE A 769 -18.41 -23.60 5.93
N VAL A 770 -17.25 -23.12 6.39
CA VAL A 770 -16.88 -21.70 6.22
C VAL A 770 -16.59 -21.38 4.75
N ASN A 771 -15.99 -22.29 3.97
CA ASN A 771 -15.84 -22.13 2.53
C ASN A 771 -17.20 -22.05 1.83
N ARG A 772 -18.18 -22.87 2.23
CA ARG A 772 -19.54 -22.80 1.67
C ARG A 772 -20.20 -21.46 1.99
N GLU A 773 -20.09 -20.99 3.24
CA GLU A 773 -20.59 -19.68 3.68
C GLU A 773 -19.94 -18.54 2.86
N GLN A 774 -18.63 -18.61 2.63
CA GLN A 774 -17.92 -17.67 1.77
C GLN A 774 -18.51 -17.66 0.35
N LYS A 775 -18.61 -18.83 -0.29
CA LYS A 775 -19.16 -18.92 -1.65
C LYS A 775 -20.59 -18.39 -1.74
N GLU A 776 -21.43 -18.67 -0.75
CA GLU A 776 -22.80 -18.19 -0.69
C GLU A 776 -22.88 -16.66 -0.56
N VAL A 777 -22.06 -16.06 0.30
CA VAL A 777 -21.99 -14.59 0.46
C VAL A 777 -21.58 -13.92 -0.86
N PHE A 778 -20.54 -14.44 -1.52
CA PHE A 778 -20.10 -13.91 -2.81
C PHE A 778 -21.14 -14.12 -3.92
N LEU A 779 -21.78 -15.29 -3.97
CA LEU A 779 -22.84 -15.58 -4.94
C LEU A 779 -23.99 -14.56 -4.83
N ILE A 780 -24.47 -14.32 -3.61
CA ILE A 780 -25.55 -13.35 -3.35
C ILE A 780 -25.11 -11.93 -3.72
N MET A 781 -23.86 -11.57 -3.42
CA MET A 781 -23.30 -10.27 -3.80
C MET A 781 -23.36 -10.09 -5.32
N TYR A 782 -22.83 -11.03 -6.10
CA TYR A 782 -22.83 -10.95 -7.56
C TYR A 782 -24.24 -10.96 -8.14
N GLN A 783 -25.14 -11.81 -7.64
CA GLN A 783 -26.55 -11.82 -8.06
C GLN A 783 -27.21 -10.45 -7.87
N LYS A 784 -27.04 -9.85 -6.69
CA LYS A 784 -27.62 -8.54 -6.38
C LYS A 784 -26.99 -7.43 -7.19
N PHE A 785 -25.67 -7.46 -7.35
CA PHE A 785 -24.96 -6.45 -8.14
C PHE A 785 -25.41 -6.50 -9.61
N VAL A 786 -25.41 -7.68 -10.23
CA VAL A 786 -25.83 -7.86 -11.63
C VAL A 786 -27.30 -7.45 -11.80
N GLN A 787 -28.18 -7.84 -10.88
CA GLN A 787 -29.59 -7.42 -10.89
C GLN A 787 -29.74 -5.90 -10.92
N VAL A 788 -29.00 -5.18 -10.06
CA VAL A 788 -29.06 -3.71 -9.98
C VAL A 788 -28.45 -3.07 -11.23
N LEU A 789 -27.28 -3.52 -11.70
CA LEU A 789 -26.65 -3.01 -12.92
C LEU A 789 -27.55 -3.19 -14.14
N GLN A 790 -28.17 -4.35 -14.32
CA GLN A 790 -29.09 -4.61 -15.42
C GLN A 790 -30.32 -3.70 -15.39
N SER A 791 -30.91 -3.50 -14.20
CA SER A 791 -32.05 -2.60 -14.05
C SER A 791 -31.68 -1.18 -14.49
N GLN A 792 -30.51 -0.70 -14.05
CA GLN A 792 -30.04 0.64 -14.34
C GLN A 792 -29.61 0.83 -15.80
N VAL A 793 -28.97 -0.17 -16.41
CA VAL A 793 -28.67 -0.16 -17.85
C VAL A 793 -29.95 0.06 -18.65
N ARG A 794 -31.01 -0.69 -18.35
CA ARG A 794 -32.31 -0.55 -19.03
C ARG A 794 -32.93 0.82 -18.80
N GLU A 795 -32.89 1.35 -17.58
CA GLU A 795 -33.44 2.67 -17.26
C GLU A 795 -32.70 3.80 -17.99
N ILE A 796 -31.36 3.75 -18.03
CA ILE A 796 -30.52 4.74 -18.69
C ILE A 796 -30.73 4.68 -20.20
N GLU A 797 -30.70 3.49 -20.81
CA GLU A 797 -30.93 3.32 -22.25
C GLU A 797 -32.34 3.75 -22.65
N ALA A 798 -33.35 3.44 -21.82
CA ALA A 798 -34.72 3.89 -22.05
C ALA A 798 -34.87 5.42 -21.97
N SER A 799 -34.01 6.11 -21.19
CA SER A 799 -33.97 7.57 -21.14
C SER A 799 -33.28 8.22 -22.34
N GLY A 800 -32.58 7.44 -23.17
CA GLY A 800 -31.81 7.92 -24.32
C GLY A 800 -30.50 8.62 -23.93
N GLN A 801 -30.08 8.52 -22.67
CA GLN A 801 -28.79 9.00 -22.18
C GLN A 801 -27.68 7.99 -22.53
N ASP A 802 -26.49 8.47 -22.87
CA ASP A 802 -25.33 7.61 -23.01
C ASP A 802 -24.93 7.01 -21.65
N LEU A 803 -24.66 5.71 -21.64
CA LEU A 803 -24.27 4.98 -20.44
C LEU A 803 -22.92 5.46 -19.91
N ASP A 804 -21.98 5.75 -20.80
CA ASP A 804 -20.65 6.21 -20.39
C ASP A 804 -20.66 7.63 -19.80
N GLU A 805 -21.70 8.42 -20.10
CA GLU A 805 -21.96 9.73 -19.48
C GLU A 805 -22.80 9.61 -18.19
N SER A 806 -23.39 8.45 -17.91
CA SER A 806 -24.18 8.24 -16.70
C SER A 806 -23.29 8.07 -15.47
N ARG A 807 -23.46 8.97 -14.50
CA ARG A 807 -22.71 8.97 -13.23
C ARG A 807 -22.96 7.72 -12.40
N TRP A 808 -24.22 7.27 -12.38
CA TRP A 808 -24.59 6.05 -11.69
C TRP A 808 -23.85 4.87 -12.30
N TRP A 809 -23.82 4.80 -13.64
CA TRP A 809 -23.08 3.76 -14.35
C TRP A 809 -21.60 3.82 -14.02
N GLN A 810 -20.92 4.97 -14.19
CA GLN A 810 -19.49 5.13 -13.93
C GLN A 810 -19.07 4.61 -12.54
N ILE A 811 -19.82 4.97 -11.50
CA ILE A 811 -19.46 4.62 -10.13
C ILE A 811 -19.94 3.22 -9.75
N GLY A 812 -21.18 2.85 -10.10
CA GLY A 812 -21.72 1.51 -9.85
C GLY A 812 -20.90 0.43 -10.56
N TRP A 813 -20.57 0.67 -11.83
CA TRP A 813 -19.65 -0.15 -12.62
C TRP A 813 -18.24 -0.16 -12.01
N GLY A 814 -17.72 0.99 -11.60
CA GLY A 814 -16.40 1.06 -10.97
C GLY A 814 -16.30 0.26 -9.67
N TRP A 815 -17.36 0.22 -8.85
CA TRP A 815 -17.41 -0.63 -7.66
C TRP A 815 -17.56 -2.12 -7.99
N PHE A 816 -18.31 -2.46 -9.04
CA PHE A 816 -18.39 -3.83 -9.54
C PHE A 816 -17.00 -4.34 -9.96
N LEU A 817 -16.30 -3.54 -10.77
CA LEU A 817 -14.91 -3.75 -11.16
C LEU A 817 -13.99 -3.92 -9.96
N GLU A 818 -14.04 -2.99 -9.00
CA GLU A 818 -13.16 -3.03 -7.84
C GLU A 818 -13.38 -4.28 -6.97
N LEU A 819 -14.63 -4.67 -6.70
CA LEU A 819 -14.91 -5.89 -5.95
C LEU A 819 -14.43 -7.13 -6.70
N GLY A 820 -14.64 -7.18 -8.01
CA GLY A 820 -14.15 -8.26 -8.87
C GLY A 820 -12.63 -8.37 -8.85
N ARG A 821 -11.92 -7.25 -9.07
CA ARG A 821 -10.46 -7.17 -9.03
C ARG A 821 -9.90 -7.57 -7.67
N ARG A 822 -10.41 -6.98 -6.60
CA ARG A 822 -9.90 -7.16 -5.22
C ARG A 822 -10.04 -8.59 -4.73
N TYR A 823 -11.15 -9.25 -5.09
CA TYR A 823 -11.48 -10.60 -4.63
C TYR A 823 -11.38 -11.65 -5.74
N SER A 824 -10.59 -11.36 -6.78
CA SER A 824 -10.38 -12.25 -7.92
C SER A 824 -9.93 -13.65 -7.48
N LYS A 825 -9.01 -13.75 -6.51
CA LYS A 825 -8.60 -15.02 -5.90
C LYS A 825 -9.73 -15.86 -5.39
N GLU A 826 -10.63 -15.27 -4.64
CA GLU A 826 -11.78 -15.97 -4.11
C GLU A 826 -12.71 -16.38 -5.26
N VAL A 827 -13.02 -15.44 -6.16
CA VAL A 827 -13.95 -15.61 -7.29
C VAL A 827 -13.53 -16.74 -8.22
N THR A 828 -12.26 -16.81 -8.57
CA THR A 828 -11.70 -17.81 -9.48
C THR A 828 -11.90 -19.25 -8.97
N THR A 829 -11.96 -19.46 -7.65
CA THR A 829 -12.15 -20.81 -7.08
C THR A 829 -13.56 -21.40 -7.28
N PHE A 830 -14.52 -20.61 -7.75
CA PHE A 830 -15.88 -21.05 -8.06
C PHE A 830 -16.48 -20.28 -9.25
N SER A 831 -15.63 -19.82 -10.18
CA SER A 831 -16.03 -19.08 -11.37
C SER A 831 -17.07 -19.84 -12.20
N THR A 832 -16.90 -21.16 -12.39
CA THR A 832 -17.87 -22.01 -13.11
C THR A 832 -19.27 -21.98 -12.48
N THR A 833 -19.37 -21.86 -11.16
CA THR A 833 -20.65 -21.73 -10.46
C THR A 833 -21.26 -20.35 -10.67
N LEU A 834 -20.44 -19.30 -10.64
CA LEU A 834 -20.89 -17.94 -10.94
C LEU A 834 -21.36 -17.82 -12.41
N GLU A 835 -20.62 -18.42 -13.35
CA GLU A 835 -21.01 -18.47 -14.76
C GLU A 835 -22.36 -19.15 -14.95
N ALA A 836 -22.57 -20.31 -14.31
CA ALA A 836 -23.79 -21.07 -14.45
C ALA A 836 -25.01 -20.40 -13.78
N ILE A 837 -24.83 -19.79 -12.61
CA ILE A 837 -25.94 -19.29 -11.77
C ILE A 837 -26.20 -17.80 -11.96
N VAL A 838 -25.16 -16.99 -12.14
CA VAL A 838 -25.27 -15.52 -12.16
C VAL A 838 -25.12 -14.97 -13.57
N PHE A 839 -24.17 -15.50 -14.35
CA PHE A 839 -23.81 -14.96 -15.66
C PHE A 839 -24.37 -15.77 -16.85
N SER A 840 -25.29 -16.71 -16.61
CA SER A 840 -25.89 -17.52 -17.67
C SER A 840 -27.07 -16.79 -18.32
N SER A 841 -27.30 -17.09 -19.60
CA SER A 841 -28.47 -16.61 -20.35
C SER A 841 -29.81 -17.14 -19.82
N ASP A 842 -29.77 -18.18 -18.97
CA ASP A 842 -30.94 -18.86 -18.39
C ASP A 842 -31.21 -18.41 -16.94
N SER A 843 -30.77 -17.21 -16.55
CA SER A 843 -31.14 -16.64 -15.24
C SER A 843 -32.68 -16.52 -15.14
N GLU A 844 -33.24 -16.71 -13.94
CA GLU A 844 -34.70 -16.84 -13.67
C GLU A 844 -35.58 -15.69 -14.22
N THR A 845 -34.98 -14.58 -14.68
CA THR A 845 -35.65 -13.42 -15.28
C THR A 845 -35.90 -13.53 -16.79
N GLY A 846 -35.32 -14.52 -17.49
CA GLY A 846 -35.61 -14.82 -18.90
C GLY A 846 -35.00 -13.86 -19.94
N ASP A 847 -34.27 -12.84 -19.50
CA ASP A 847 -33.57 -11.88 -20.35
C ASP A 847 -32.06 -12.16 -20.37
N ALA A 848 -31.43 -12.01 -21.54
CA ALA A 848 -29.99 -12.09 -21.66
C ALA A 848 -29.30 -10.98 -20.85
N ILE A 849 -28.22 -11.34 -20.16
CA ILE A 849 -27.41 -10.41 -19.38
C ILE A 849 -26.63 -9.51 -20.34
N ASP A 850 -26.51 -8.23 -19.99
CA ASP A 850 -25.75 -7.27 -20.78
C ASP A 850 -24.32 -7.76 -21.02
N ALA A 851 -23.88 -7.74 -22.29
CA ALA A 851 -22.59 -8.26 -22.71
C ALA A 851 -21.41 -7.57 -22.00
N ARG A 852 -21.54 -6.29 -21.62
CA ARG A 852 -20.50 -5.57 -20.87
C ARG A 852 -20.24 -6.25 -19.54
N ILE A 853 -21.31 -6.57 -18.80
CA ILE A 853 -21.25 -7.23 -17.50
C ILE A 853 -20.62 -8.64 -17.61
N THR A 854 -20.97 -9.42 -18.64
CA THR A 854 -20.39 -10.75 -18.82
C THR A 854 -18.93 -10.70 -19.26
N ASN A 855 -18.58 -9.80 -20.18
CA ASN A 855 -17.22 -9.66 -20.69
C ASN A 855 -16.24 -9.27 -19.58
N ILE A 856 -16.63 -8.32 -18.72
CA ILE A 856 -15.77 -7.88 -17.63
C ILE A 856 -15.56 -8.96 -16.58
N PHE A 857 -16.59 -9.76 -16.31
CA PHE A 857 -16.48 -10.89 -15.39
C PHE A 857 -15.50 -11.94 -15.93
N GLN A 858 -15.53 -12.20 -17.23
CA GLN A 858 -14.54 -13.07 -17.87
C GLN A 858 -13.12 -12.50 -17.78
N GLU A 859 -12.96 -11.18 -17.94
CA GLU A 859 -11.66 -10.52 -17.78
C GLU A 859 -11.13 -10.62 -16.33
N ILE A 860 -12.00 -10.42 -15.34
CA ILE A 860 -11.68 -10.60 -13.91
C ILE A 860 -11.22 -12.03 -13.63
N CYS A 861 -11.87 -13.04 -14.21
CA CYS A 861 -11.48 -14.44 -14.03
C CYS A 861 -10.12 -14.76 -14.68
N ARG A 862 -9.76 -14.06 -15.77
CA ARG A 862 -8.46 -14.21 -16.46
C ARG A 862 -7.34 -13.44 -15.77
N MET A 863 -7.65 -12.43 -14.96
CA MET A 863 -6.64 -11.59 -14.29
C MET A 863 -5.69 -12.40 -13.38
N GLU A 864 -6.17 -13.47 -12.73
CA GLU A 864 -5.33 -14.35 -11.90
C GLU A 864 -4.89 -15.63 -12.60
N ILE A 865 -5.71 -16.14 -13.52
CA ILE A 865 -5.35 -17.25 -14.39
C ILE A 865 -4.65 -16.64 -15.60
N GLY A 866 -3.38 -16.24 -15.46
CA GLY A 866 -2.62 -15.85 -16.66
C GLY A 866 -2.79 -16.96 -17.71
N ARG A 867 -3.29 -16.66 -18.90
CA ARG A 867 -3.41 -17.70 -19.93
C ARG A 867 -2.03 -18.21 -20.31
N SER A 868 -1.98 -19.48 -20.74
CA SER A 868 -0.82 -19.97 -21.47
C SER A 868 -0.72 -19.22 -22.79
N VAL A 869 0.47 -18.76 -23.15
CA VAL A 869 0.74 -18.28 -24.50
C VAL A 869 1.14 -19.50 -25.32
N ASP A 870 0.35 -19.83 -26.34
CA ASP A 870 0.70 -20.89 -27.30
C ASP A 870 1.72 -20.30 -28.29
N MET A 871 2.98 -20.69 -28.14
CA MET A 871 4.03 -20.36 -29.10
C MET A 871 3.95 -21.39 -30.25
N ASN A 872 3.51 -20.96 -31.44
CA ASN A 872 3.44 -21.79 -32.65
C ASN A 872 4.82 -22.00 -33.28
#